data_AF-A0A257K876-F1
#
_entry.id   AF-A0A257K876-F1
#
_cell.length_a   1.000
_cell.length_b   1.000
_cell.length_c   1.000
_cell.angle_alpha   90.00
_cell.angle_beta   90.00
_cell.angle_gamma   90.00
#
_symmetry.space_group_name_H-M   'P 1'
#
loop_
_entity.id
_entity.type
_entity.pdbx_description
1 polymer ?
#
loop_
_entity_poly.entity_id
_entity_poly.type
_entity_poly.pdbx_seq_one_letter_code
_entity_poly.pdbx_strand_id
1 'polypeptide(L)'
;MNQRINSVLDSDFKNINKTVSMETVFLDGEKYYKIINIEALRPFFMSVVSDSNHWLFISSNGGLTAGRKNAEFALFPYYTDDKLTEFADITGSKTIFQIHRNNQIELWEPFSERFNFDAQLTRNLYKNTTGNKIIFEEINHDLNLTFRYQWSSSNLFGFVKKSTLVNHANQDYQITLLDGLQNIMPHGVSSDLQNATSNLVDAYKRNELEPESGIGIFALSAIIVDKAEPSEALKANIAWSIGLEKPTYLLSSSQLPAFRKKQTLKPETDVKGERGAYFVSTQLHLKAGDSKTWKIIGNVNQNQSQVIQLASTIKNDTTLENQLELDVALGTQNLVALNASADGLQFSADLRKDTRHFSNVLFNIMRGGIFDLNYQIEKKDFTAYMIRANKKVGEKHAAFLNQLPEVFNYADLLTQLNDQDDPDLIRLCTEYLPLKFSRRHGDPSRPWNKFSINTRSEIDGSKILDYEGNWRDIFQNWEALAYAYPAFIEGMIFKFLNASTFDGYNPYRVTKDGFDWETIEPDNPWSYIGYWGDHQIIYLLKFLEFIEKCQPGKLQSYFEKECFVYAAVPYKIKSYEDILNNPKDTIDYNHELDHQVLAQKEEMGADGALLMGDNNEIYHVNFIEKILATVLAKMANFIPEAGIWMNTQRPEWNDANNALVGNGVSVVTLNYLRRFLHFFEQILETSQTESFKISNEMVEFYHAVRENLIAFEPLLASKISDQDRKKIVDALGLAASEYRSHVYQSGFWGKKRTVSMAGLKSFTRVSLAFIEHAIEANQRPDQLFHAYNLLTIQSDRFTIDYLPEMLEGQVAALSSGYLNGAQAIDILNALRNSALYRKDQNSYILYPNKDLPNFLIKNTLSTQQVEQSALLINLLKNHNTQIINQDINGASHFNGDFHNAADVKKTLDQLGNQAEYKELVAQDANLVLRIFEEVFNHKAFTGRSGTFFGYEGLGSIYWHMVSKLHLAVFEVIQHAMENKESQSIIDALLIHFDEIGAGIGVHKSPAVYGAFPTDPYSHTPFNKGAQQPGMTGQVKEDILIRMGELGVRLKQGKLGFDPRMLSKKEFLTADQQAVFFTVNGSQITTPLLSGSMAFTVCQVPVIYTISNENQLVLHDAKGDKIAHQTLELDVENSQKIFSRSGDISFIQVHVTADKLRS
;
A
#
# COMPACT_ATOMS: atom_id res chain seq x y z
N MET A 1 -28.25 52.18 20.70
CA MET A 1 -27.11 52.03 19.77
C MET A 1 -27.08 50.60 19.20
N ASN A 2 -28.24 50.07 18.80
CA ASN A 2 -28.48 48.65 18.47
C ASN A 2 -29.32 48.54 17.17
N GLN A 3 -28.83 49.12 16.06
CA GLN A 3 -29.56 49.05 14.78
C GLN A 3 -28.67 49.22 13.53
N ARG A 4 -27.38 48.84 13.59
CA ARG A 4 -26.44 48.94 12.45
C ARG A 4 -25.43 47.79 12.34
N ILE A 5 -25.81 46.56 12.73
CA ILE A 5 -24.97 45.36 12.52
C ILE A 5 -25.71 44.20 11.81
N ASN A 6 -26.99 44.35 11.46
CA ASN A 6 -27.77 43.28 10.80
C ASN A 6 -28.06 43.52 9.31
N SER A 7 -27.21 44.22 8.55
CA SER A 7 -27.47 44.44 7.10
C SER A 7 -26.24 44.27 6.19
N VAL A 8 -25.24 43.49 6.59
CA VAL A 8 -24.08 43.14 5.74
C VAL A 8 -23.83 41.63 5.68
N LEU A 9 -24.82 40.80 6.05
CA LEU A 9 -24.72 39.33 5.97
C LEU A 9 -25.64 38.68 4.94
N ASP A 10 -26.35 39.45 4.12
CA ASP A 10 -27.17 38.95 2.99
C ASP A 10 -26.71 39.57 1.66
N SER A 11 -25.41 39.48 1.35
CA SER A 11 -25.05 39.43 -0.08
C SER A 11 -25.26 37.99 -0.53
N ASP A 12 -26.44 37.73 -1.09
CA ASP A 12 -26.81 36.52 -1.80
C ASP A 12 -25.66 36.04 -2.70
N PHE A 13 -24.84 35.11 -2.20
CA PHE A 13 -24.17 34.17 -3.08
C PHE A 13 -25.31 33.36 -3.70
N LYS A 14 -25.62 33.64 -4.96
CA LYS A 14 -26.35 32.71 -5.82
C LYS A 14 -25.52 31.44 -5.98
N ASN A 15 -25.42 30.63 -4.93
CA ASN A 15 -25.13 29.22 -5.04
C ASN A 15 -26.35 28.61 -5.70
N ILE A 16 -26.38 28.67 -7.03
CA ILE A 16 -27.09 27.64 -7.79
C ILE A 16 -26.50 26.33 -7.27
N ASN A 17 -27.28 25.52 -6.56
CA ASN A 17 -26.90 24.19 -6.10
C ASN A 17 -26.52 23.35 -7.34
N LYS A 18 -25.28 23.47 -7.81
CA LYS A 18 -24.76 22.71 -8.94
C LYS A 18 -24.67 21.25 -8.48
N THR A 19 -25.49 20.40 -9.07
CA THR A 19 -25.50 18.98 -8.75
C THR A 19 -24.24 18.33 -9.32
N VAL A 20 -23.52 17.58 -8.49
CA VAL A 20 -22.35 16.79 -8.90
C VAL A 20 -22.80 15.37 -9.21
N SER A 21 -22.51 14.90 -10.42
CA SER A 21 -22.83 13.54 -10.86
C SER A 21 -21.66 12.94 -11.64
N MET A 22 -21.66 11.62 -11.77
CA MET A 22 -20.71 10.88 -12.59
C MET A 22 -21.42 10.08 -13.66
N GLU A 23 -21.05 10.31 -14.91
CA GLU A 23 -21.55 9.58 -16.07
C GLU A 23 -20.40 8.98 -16.89
N THR A 24 -20.71 8.00 -17.70
CA THR A 24 -19.77 7.41 -18.64
C THR A 24 -19.98 8.04 -20.01
N VAL A 25 -18.91 8.51 -20.63
CA VAL A 25 -18.92 9.15 -21.95
C VAL A 25 -17.90 8.51 -22.87
N PHE A 26 -18.10 8.68 -24.18
CA PHE A 26 -17.14 8.27 -25.20
C PHE A 26 -16.57 9.52 -25.86
N LEU A 27 -15.24 9.68 -25.80
CA LEU A 27 -14.53 10.85 -26.32
C LEU A 27 -13.29 10.37 -27.08
N ASP A 28 -13.11 10.84 -28.31
CA ASP A 28 -11.98 10.49 -29.20
C ASP A 28 -11.73 8.97 -29.34
N GLY A 29 -12.79 8.15 -29.37
CA GLY A 29 -12.63 6.70 -29.50
C GLY A 29 -12.41 5.95 -28.18
N GLU A 30 -12.42 6.64 -27.03
CA GLU A 30 -12.13 6.07 -25.72
C GLU A 30 -13.26 6.34 -24.71
N LYS A 31 -13.38 5.44 -23.73
CA LYS A 31 -14.39 5.55 -22.66
C LYS A 31 -13.82 6.27 -21.43
N TYR A 32 -14.56 7.25 -20.93
CA TYR A 32 -14.20 8.05 -19.76
C TYR A 32 -15.32 8.05 -18.72
N TYR A 33 -14.96 8.16 -17.45
CA TYR A 33 -15.86 8.69 -16.42
C TYR A 33 -15.73 10.20 -16.40
N LYS A 34 -16.86 10.90 -16.44
CA LYS A 34 -16.98 12.35 -16.34
C LYS A 34 -17.62 12.72 -15.02
N ILE A 35 -16.93 13.51 -14.20
CA ILE A 35 -17.52 14.23 -13.07
C ILE A 35 -17.94 15.61 -13.56
N ILE A 36 -19.23 15.91 -13.43
CA ILE A 36 -19.83 17.19 -13.83
C ILE A 36 -19.78 18.18 -12.66
N ASN A 37 -19.51 19.45 -12.95
CA ASN A 37 -19.42 20.54 -11.97
C ASN A 37 -18.36 20.29 -10.89
N ILE A 38 -17.13 19.95 -11.31
CA ILE A 38 -16.03 19.61 -10.40
C ILE A 38 -15.69 20.74 -9.41
N GLU A 39 -15.97 21.98 -9.78
CA GLU A 39 -15.79 23.17 -8.93
C GLU A 39 -16.68 23.18 -7.68
N ALA A 40 -17.75 22.39 -7.65
CA ALA A 40 -18.61 22.24 -6.48
C ALA A 40 -18.04 21.25 -5.45
N LEU A 41 -16.96 20.52 -5.78
CA LEU A 41 -16.23 19.66 -4.86
C LEU A 41 -14.98 20.36 -4.32
N ARG A 42 -14.65 20.06 -3.06
CA ARG A 42 -13.28 20.32 -2.57
C ARG A 42 -12.29 19.59 -3.50
N PRO A 43 -11.19 20.23 -3.92
CA PRO A 43 -10.20 19.56 -4.74
C PRO A 43 -9.69 18.26 -4.09
N PHE A 44 -9.56 17.21 -4.89
CA PHE A 44 -9.07 15.90 -4.46
C PHE A 44 -7.89 15.47 -5.32
N PHE A 45 -7.04 14.60 -4.78
CA PHE A 45 -5.74 14.27 -5.35
C PHE A 45 -5.75 12.90 -6.04
N MET A 46 -5.12 12.78 -7.22
CA MET A 46 -5.12 11.58 -8.05
C MET A 46 -3.70 11.16 -8.43
N SER A 47 -3.52 9.86 -8.70
CA SER A 47 -2.35 9.34 -9.41
C SER A 47 -2.78 8.92 -10.82
N VAL A 48 -2.11 9.45 -11.83
CA VAL A 48 -2.28 9.03 -13.23
C VAL A 48 -1.17 8.05 -13.57
N VAL A 49 -1.57 6.83 -13.92
CA VAL A 49 -0.67 5.68 -14.07
C VAL A 49 -0.02 5.62 -15.47
N SER A 50 1.07 4.87 -15.60
CA SER A 50 1.79 4.64 -16.86
C SER A 50 2.32 3.21 -16.90
N ASP A 51 2.47 2.64 -18.10
CA ASP A 51 3.15 1.35 -18.32
C ASP A 51 4.68 1.45 -18.14
N SER A 52 5.22 2.66 -18.30
CA SER A 52 6.65 2.94 -18.22
C SER A 52 7.02 3.53 -16.85
N ASN A 53 7.96 4.47 -16.80
CA ASN A 53 8.48 5.06 -15.57
C ASN A 53 7.92 6.46 -15.26
N HIS A 54 6.81 6.88 -15.88
CA HIS A 54 6.20 8.17 -15.55
C HIS A 54 5.50 8.11 -14.19
N TRP A 55 5.58 9.21 -13.45
CA TRP A 55 4.73 9.49 -12.31
C TRP A 55 4.07 10.86 -12.52
N LEU A 56 2.75 10.90 -12.37
CA LEU A 56 1.94 12.13 -12.45
C LEU A 56 0.95 12.11 -11.28
N PHE A 57 1.12 13.06 -10.37
CA PHE A 57 0.25 13.27 -9.22
C PHE A 57 -0.44 14.62 -9.36
N ILE A 58 -1.77 14.62 -9.45
CA ILE A 58 -2.53 15.78 -9.90
C ILE A 58 -3.83 15.94 -9.10
N SER A 59 -4.11 17.16 -8.70
CA SER A 59 -5.35 17.57 -8.03
C SER A 59 -6.46 17.83 -9.06
N SER A 60 -7.72 17.68 -8.65
CA SER A 60 -8.89 17.90 -9.52
C SER A 60 -9.07 19.37 -9.96
N ASN A 61 -8.29 20.30 -9.40
CA ASN A 61 -8.19 21.68 -9.88
C ASN A 61 -7.06 21.92 -10.89
N GLY A 62 -6.27 20.89 -11.23
CA GLY A 62 -5.17 20.95 -12.20
C GLY A 62 -3.78 21.18 -11.60
N GLY A 63 -3.66 21.47 -10.30
CA GLY A 63 -2.36 21.55 -9.61
C GLY A 63 -1.67 20.18 -9.57
N LEU A 64 -0.39 20.11 -9.95
CA LEU A 64 0.29 18.83 -10.15
C LEU A 64 1.78 18.85 -9.83
N THR A 65 2.31 17.65 -9.64
CA THR A 65 3.73 17.34 -9.85
C THR A 65 3.84 16.15 -10.81
N ALA A 66 4.90 16.12 -11.62
CA ALA A 66 5.13 15.05 -12.57
C ALA A 66 6.62 14.87 -12.87
N GLY A 67 7.03 13.67 -13.27
CA GLY A 67 8.39 13.37 -13.69
C GLY A 67 8.55 11.90 -14.10
N ARG A 68 9.79 11.45 -14.30
CA ARG A 68 10.07 10.04 -14.62
C ARG A 68 10.92 9.43 -13.51
N LYS A 69 10.81 8.12 -13.30
CA LYS A 69 11.52 7.33 -12.27
C LYS A 69 11.23 7.73 -10.83
N ASN A 70 11.73 8.88 -10.37
CA ASN A 70 11.61 9.35 -8.99
C ASN A 70 11.61 10.88 -8.93
N ALA A 71 11.48 11.45 -7.73
CA ALA A 71 11.37 12.90 -7.49
C ALA A 71 12.61 13.71 -7.94
N GLU A 72 13.77 13.06 -8.16
CA GLU A 72 15.00 13.74 -8.61
C GLU A 72 14.99 14.07 -10.10
N PHE A 73 14.06 13.47 -10.87
CA PHE A 73 13.84 13.74 -12.29
C PHE A 73 12.43 14.32 -12.52
N ALA A 74 12.08 15.31 -11.69
CA ALA A 74 10.82 16.03 -11.77
C ALA A 74 10.77 17.00 -12.96
N LEU A 75 9.64 17.02 -13.67
CA LEU A 75 9.28 18.07 -14.65
C LEU A 75 8.68 19.29 -13.95
N PHE A 76 7.88 19.08 -12.90
CA PHE A 76 7.33 20.10 -12.02
C PHE A 76 7.75 19.82 -10.58
N PRO A 77 7.97 20.84 -9.72
CA PRO A 77 8.46 20.63 -8.36
C PRO A 77 7.71 19.55 -7.58
N TYR A 78 8.44 18.72 -6.83
CA TYR A 78 7.86 17.69 -5.97
C TYR A 78 7.63 18.21 -4.55
N TYR A 79 6.37 18.58 -4.28
CA TYR A 79 5.88 19.06 -2.98
C TYR A 79 4.83 18.12 -2.40
N THR A 80 4.38 18.38 -1.17
CA THR A 80 3.23 17.73 -0.56
C THR A 80 1.92 18.09 -1.28
N ASP A 81 0.91 17.20 -1.20
CA ASP A 81 -0.33 17.28 -1.98
C ASP A 81 -1.16 18.56 -1.73
N ASP A 82 -1.13 19.07 -0.51
CA ASP A 82 -1.71 20.36 -0.11
C ASP A 82 -1.10 21.53 -0.91
N LYS A 83 0.23 21.66 -0.89
CA LYS A 83 0.96 22.71 -1.63
C LYS A 83 0.73 22.59 -3.13
N LEU A 84 0.75 21.37 -3.67
CA LEU A 84 0.50 21.15 -5.10
C LEU A 84 -0.90 21.58 -5.52
N THR A 85 -1.91 21.33 -4.68
CA THR A 85 -3.28 21.79 -4.89
C THR A 85 -3.37 23.32 -4.86
N GLU A 86 -2.65 23.98 -3.96
CA GLU A 86 -2.58 25.44 -3.84
C GLU A 86 -1.85 26.11 -5.01
N PHE A 87 -0.90 25.41 -5.64
CA PHE A 87 -0.02 25.95 -6.69
C PHE A 87 -0.59 25.88 -8.11
N ALA A 88 -1.85 25.51 -8.30
CA ALA A 88 -2.48 25.39 -9.63
C ALA A 88 -2.39 26.68 -10.48
N ASP A 89 -2.36 27.88 -9.88
CA ASP A 89 -2.23 29.14 -10.65
C ASP A 89 -0.81 29.39 -11.19
N ILE A 90 0.21 28.77 -10.59
CA ILE A 90 1.63 29.11 -10.83
C ILE A 90 2.50 27.92 -11.28
N THR A 91 1.99 26.69 -11.22
CA THR A 91 2.71 25.47 -11.61
C THR A 91 1.83 24.63 -12.52
N GLY A 92 2.39 24.11 -13.61
CA GLY A 92 1.67 23.24 -14.52
C GLY A 92 0.97 23.95 -15.67
N SER A 93 -0.22 23.48 -16.02
CA SER A 93 -1.02 23.98 -17.14
C SER A 93 -1.46 25.43 -16.90
N LYS A 94 -1.32 26.29 -17.91
CA LYS A 94 -1.88 27.64 -17.90
C LYS A 94 -2.31 28.04 -19.30
N THR A 95 -3.54 28.55 -19.41
CA THR A 95 -4.13 28.97 -20.69
C THR A 95 -4.88 30.28 -20.53
N ILE A 96 -4.65 31.22 -21.43
CA ILE A 96 -5.32 32.53 -21.45
C ILE A 96 -5.73 32.84 -22.89
N PHE A 97 -7.00 33.24 -23.07
CA PHE A 97 -7.56 33.65 -24.35
C PHE A 97 -7.97 35.11 -24.32
N GLN A 98 -7.53 35.86 -25.33
CA GLN A 98 -8.07 37.18 -25.67
C GLN A 98 -9.02 36.99 -26.86
N ILE A 99 -10.32 37.10 -26.61
CA ILE A 99 -11.38 36.89 -27.60
C ILE A 99 -11.79 38.25 -28.15
N HIS A 100 -11.66 38.44 -29.45
CA HIS A 100 -11.95 39.69 -30.12
C HIS A 100 -13.39 39.69 -30.63
N ARG A 101 -14.25 40.54 -30.05
CA ARG A 101 -15.67 40.65 -30.39
C ARG A 101 -16.12 42.12 -30.29
N ASN A 102 -16.90 42.61 -31.25
CA ASN A 102 -17.50 43.96 -31.23
C ASN A 102 -16.49 45.10 -30.94
N ASN A 103 -15.29 45.04 -31.52
CA ASN A 103 -14.17 45.96 -31.26
C ASN A 103 -13.69 45.99 -29.79
N GLN A 104 -14.03 44.98 -29.00
CA GLN A 104 -13.54 44.76 -27.64
C GLN A 104 -12.76 43.44 -27.57
N ILE A 105 -11.87 43.36 -26.58
CA ILE A 105 -11.14 42.15 -26.24
C ILE A 105 -11.68 41.67 -24.90
N GLU A 106 -12.36 40.52 -24.90
CA GLU A 106 -12.80 39.80 -23.71
C GLU A 106 -11.71 38.81 -23.29
N LEU A 107 -11.45 38.69 -21.99
CA LEU A 107 -10.41 37.81 -21.46
C LEU A 107 -11.08 36.57 -20.86
N TRP A 108 -10.60 35.39 -21.23
CA TRP A 108 -11.00 34.13 -20.62
C TRP A 108 -9.75 33.34 -20.22
N GLU A 109 -9.62 33.02 -18.94
CA GLU A 109 -8.51 32.25 -18.38
C GLU A 109 -9.07 30.97 -17.71
N PRO A 110 -9.32 29.91 -18.48
CA PRO A 110 -9.96 28.71 -17.94
C PRO A 110 -9.13 28.06 -16.84
N PHE A 111 -9.82 27.44 -15.89
CA PHE A 111 -9.28 26.78 -14.70
C PHE A 111 -8.58 27.70 -13.68
N SER A 112 -8.56 29.02 -13.90
CA SER A 112 -8.06 29.98 -12.91
C SER A 112 -9.16 30.45 -11.96
N GLU A 113 -8.76 31.06 -10.85
CA GLU A 113 -9.66 31.79 -9.94
C GLU A 113 -9.62 33.31 -10.16
N ARG A 114 -8.99 33.78 -11.25
CA ARG A 114 -8.72 35.22 -11.46
C ARG A 114 -9.91 36.01 -12.00
N PHE A 115 -10.80 35.37 -12.76
CA PHE A 115 -11.87 36.06 -13.53
C PHE A 115 -13.24 35.38 -13.41
N ASN A 116 -13.52 34.69 -12.29
CA ASN A 116 -14.71 33.82 -12.14
C ASN A 116 -16.01 34.54 -11.75
N PHE A 117 -15.98 35.84 -11.42
CA PHE A 117 -17.10 36.50 -10.73
C PHE A 117 -18.32 36.80 -11.61
N ASP A 118 -18.11 37.07 -12.91
CA ASP A 118 -19.18 37.52 -13.82
C ASP A 118 -19.52 36.50 -14.92
N ALA A 119 -18.74 35.44 -15.08
CA ALA A 119 -18.88 34.48 -16.18
C ALA A 119 -19.68 33.23 -15.81
N GLN A 120 -20.55 32.78 -16.70
CA GLN A 120 -21.23 31.49 -16.55
C GLN A 120 -20.31 30.35 -16.99
N LEU A 121 -19.69 29.68 -16.02
CA LEU A 121 -18.75 28.58 -16.24
C LEU A 121 -19.28 27.22 -15.76
N THR A 122 -18.94 26.16 -16.48
CA THR A 122 -19.04 24.76 -16.04
C THR A 122 -17.69 24.09 -16.16
N ARG A 123 -17.19 23.46 -15.09
CA ARG A 123 -15.97 22.65 -15.16
C ARG A 123 -16.30 21.17 -15.02
N ASN A 124 -15.71 20.37 -15.89
CA ASN A 124 -15.84 18.91 -15.85
C ASN A 124 -14.46 18.27 -15.78
N LEU A 125 -14.38 17.10 -15.12
CA LEU A 125 -13.16 16.33 -15.01
C LEU A 125 -13.42 14.93 -15.55
N TYR A 126 -12.52 14.44 -16.40
CA TYR A 126 -12.62 13.13 -17.00
C TYR A 126 -11.41 12.29 -16.66
N LYS A 127 -11.62 11.00 -16.39
CA LYS A 127 -10.54 10.01 -16.30
C LYS A 127 -10.94 8.75 -17.05
N ASN A 128 -10.05 8.22 -17.87
CA ASN A 128 -10.37 7.03 -18.65
C ASN A 128 -10.44 5.78 -17.76
N THR A 129 -11.05 4.71 -18.26
CA THR A 129 -11.25 3.47 -17.49
C THR A 129 -9.95 2.74 -17.15
N THR A 130 -8.86 3.01 -17.86
CA THR A 130 -7.52 2.47 -17.56
C THR A 130 -6.71 3.36 -16.59
N GLY A 131 -7.17 4.59 -16.32
CA GLY A 131 -6.54 5.50 -15.35
C GLY A 131 -5.27 6.21 -15.80
N ASN A 132 -4.85 6.06 -17.07
CA ASN A 132 -3.62 6.65 -17.61
C ASN A 132 -3.83 7.95 -18.40
N LYS A 133 -5.07 8.44 -18.52
CA LYS A 133 -5.40 9.72 -19.15
C LYS A 133 -6.42 10.49 -18.30
N ILE A 134 -6.19 11.80 -18.20
CA ILE A 134 -7.06 12.73 -17.46
C ILE A 134 -7.33 13.97 -18.30
N ILE A 135 -8.58 14.44 -18.33
CA ILE A 135 -9.01 15.61 -19.10
C ILE A 135 -9.68 16.62 -18.19
N PHE A 136 -9.25 17.87 -18.30
CA PHE A 136 -9.89 19.02 -17.67
C PHE A 136 -10.66 19.78 -18.74
N GLU A 137 -11.92 20.09 -18.48
CA GLU A 137 -12.80 20.84 -19.38
C GLU A 137 -13.41 22.03 -18.66
N GLU A 138 -13.39 23.19 -19.31
CA GLU A 138 -14.18 24.34 -18.90
C GLU A 138 -15.01 24.82 -20.09
N ILE A 139 -16.30 24.99 -19.84
CA ILE A 139 -17.28 25.54 -20.79
C ILE A 139 -17.59 26.96 -20.32
N ASN A 140 -17.36 27.93 -21.19
CA ASN A 140 -17.80 29.31 -21.01
C ASN A 140 -19.11 29.52 -21.78
N HIS A 141 -20.22 29.59 -21.06
CA HIS A 141 -21.57 29.66 -21.64
C HIS A 141 -21.88 31.02 -22.28
N ASP A 142 -21.25 32.10 -21.80
CA ASP A 142 -21.42 33.44 -22.37
C ASP A 142 -20.80 33.53 -23.77
N LEU A 143 -19.67 32.85 -23.95
CA LEU A 143 -18.92 32.79 -25.20
C LEU A 143 -19.33 31.59 -26.08
N ASN A 144 -20.03 30.61 -25.53
CA ASN A 144 -20.27 29.30 -26.15
C ASN A 144 -18.96 28.65 -26.65
N LEU A 145 -17.91 28.75 -25.83
CA LEU A 145 -16.61 28.16 -26.09
C LEU A 145 -16.30 27.09 -25.04
N THR A 146 -15.69 26.00 -25.49
CA THR A 146 -15.20 24.93 -24.61
C THR A 146 -13.71 24.79 -24.78
N PHE A 147 -12.97 24.81 -23.68
CA PHE A 147 -11.54 24.52 -23.67
C PHE A 147 -11.28 23.24 -22.89
N ARG A 148 -10.50 22.34 -23.48
CA ARG A 148 -10.06 21.09 -22.89
C ARG A 148 -8.55 20.96 -22.94
N TYR A 149 -7.97 20.40 -21.90
CA TYR A 149 -6.63 19.82 -21.99
C TYR A 149 -6.59 18.42 -21.38
N GLN A 150 -5.86 17.52 -22.03
CA GLN A 150 -5.65 16.14 -21.60
C GLN A 150 -4.17 15.93 -21.27
N TRP A 151 -3.89 15.23 -20.17
CA TRP A 151 -2.57 14.65 -19.90
C TRP A 151 -2.55 13.17 -20.30
N SER A 152 -1.48 12.78 -21.00
CA SER A 152 -1.14 11.39 -21.33
C SER A 152 0.38 11.17 -21.29
N SER A 153 0.83 9.92 -21.18
CA SER A 153 2.25 9.55 -21.18
C SER A 153 2.67 8.90 -22.49
N SER A 154 3.89 9.18 -22.94
CA SER A 154 4.60 8.55 -24.05
C SER A 154 5.97 8.11 -23.56
N ASN A 155 6.33 6.84 -23.74
CA ASN A 155 7.62 6.33 -23.33
C ASN A 155 8.78 7.05 -24.04
N LEU A 156 8.61 7.34 -25.33
CA LEU A 156 9.62 8.00 -26.16
C LEU A 156 9.69 9.51 -25.90
N PHE A 157 8.54 10.17 -25.79
CA PHE A 157 8.46 11.63 -25.84
C PHE A 157 8.17 12.30 -24.49
N GLY A 158 7.82 11.54 -23.45
CA GLY A 158 7.53 12.06 -22.11
C GLY A 158 6.04 12.34 -21.89
N PHE A 159 5.70 13.49 -21.32
CA PHE A 159 4.33 13.91 -21.03
C PHE A 159 3.72 14.68 -22.19
N VAL A 160 2.50 14.33 -22.58
CA VAL A 160 1.76 14.99 -23.67
C VAL A 160 0.55 15.70 -23.07
N LYS A 161 0.53 17.04 -23.19
CA LYS A 161 -0.64 17.89 -22.95
C LYS A 161 -1.33 18.16 -24.29
N LYS A 162 -2.43 17.45 -24.59
CA LYS A 162 -3.27 17.69 -25.78
C LYS A 162 -4.33 18.74 -25.43
N SER A 163 -4.30 19.88 -26.11
CA SER A 163 -5.25 20.98 -25.93
C SER A 163 -6.25 21.03 -27.07
N THR A 164 -7.53 21.28 -26.77
CA THR A 164 -8.59 21.47 -27.77
C THR A 164 -9.48 22.66 -27.39
N LEU A 165 -9.68 23.58 -28.32
CA LEU A 165 -10.63 24.69 -28.22
C LEU A 165 -11.76 24.47 -29.22
N VAL A 166 -13.01 24.50 -28.75
CA VAL A 166 -14.21 24.23 -29.56
C VAL A 166 -15.12 25.45 -29.54
N ASN A 167 -15.61 25.85 -30.71
CA ASN A 167 -16.60 26.91 -30.86
C ASN A 167 -17.99 26.35 -31.12
N HIS A 168 -18.88 26.48 -30.13
CA HIS A 168 -20.27 26.07 -30.23
C HIS A 168 -21.19 27.24 -30.63
N ALA A 169 -20.66 28.45 -30.78
CA ALA A 169 -21.43 29.61 -31.20
C ALA A 169 -21.74 29.57 -32.70
N ASN A 170 -22.79 30.31 -33.08
CA ASN A 170 -23.13 30.56 -34.49
C ASN A 170 -22.35 31.73 -35.09
N GLN A 171 -21.20 32.09 -34.51
CA GLN A 171 -20.33 33.18 -34.97
C GLN A 171 -18.87 32.75 -34.93
N ASP A 172 -18.06 33.32 -35.82
CA ASP A 172 -16.63 33.10 -35.84
C ASP A 172 -15.95 33.97 -34.77
N TYR A 173 -14.86 33.46 -34.20
CA TYR A 173 -14.03 34.21 -33.28
C TYR A 173 -12.63 34.45 -33.85
N GLN A 174 -12.12 35.66 -33.64
CA GLN A 174 -10.69 35.92 -33.66
C GLN A 174 -10.18 35.81 -32.22
N ILE A 175 -9.18 34.98 -31.99
CA ILE A 175 -8.69 34.65 -30.65
C ILE A 175 -7.18 34.76 -30.64
N THR A 176 -6.61 35.59 -29.77
CA THR A 176 -5.20 35.46 -29.41
C THR A 176 -5.10 34.50 -28.24
N LEU A 177 -4.48 33.34 -28.44
CA LEU A 177 -4.27 32.36 -27.38
C LEU A 177 -2.86 32.50 -26.80
N LEU A 178 -2.72 32.19 -25.52
CA LEU A 178 -1.47 31.91 -24.83
C LEU A 178 -1.67 30.64 -24.00
N ASP A 179 -1.09 29.53 -24.42
CA ASP A 179 -1.22 28.22 -23.77
C ASP A 179 0.15 27.65 -23.45
N GLY A 180 0.32 27.01 -22.30
CA GLY A 180 1.63 26.55 -21.89
C GLY A 180 1.70 25.75 -20.61
N LEU A 181 2.96 25.49 -20.24
CA LEU A 181 3.39 24.89 -18.99
C LEU A 181 4.26 25.91 -18.24
N GLN A 182 4.12 26.04 -16.92
CA GLN A 182 4.92 26.95 -16.12
C GLN A 182 5.48 26.30 -14.86
N ASN A 183 6.55 26.92 -14.33
CA ASN A 183 7.37 26.39 -13.23
C ASN A 183 7.97 25.02 -13.57
N ILE A 184 8.47 24.89 -14.80
CA ILE A 184 9.21 23.73 -15.26
C ILE A 184 10.54 23.69 -14.52
N MET A 185 10.86 22.54 -13.95
CA MET A 185 12.12 22.28 -13.27
C MET A 185 13.26 22.16 -14.30
N PRO A 186 14.45 22.72 -14.02
CA PRO A 186 15.64 22.31 -14.74
C PRO A 186 16.10 20.92 -14.27
N HIS A 187 16.87 20.22 -15.09
CA HIS A 187 17.51 18.97 -14.66
C HIS A 187 18.58 19.22 -13.57
N GLY A 188 18.69 18.30 -12.60
CA GLY A 188 19.81 18.26 -11.65
C GLY A 188 19.56 18.97 -10.32
N VAL A 189 18.32 19.37 -10.04
CA VAL A 189 17.91 19.91 -8.74
C VAL A 189 17.33 18.78 -7.90
N SER A 190 17.92 18.50 -6.74
CA SER A 190 17.36 17.50 -5.85
C SER A 190 16.04 17.94 -5.24
N SER A 191 15.18 16.95 -4.91
CA SER A 191 13.89 17.25 -4.29
C SER A 191 14.05 17.98 -2.95
N ASP A 192 15.05 17.61 -2.15
CA ASP A 192 15.38 18.27 -0.87
C ASP A 192 15.79 19.75 -1.07
N LEU A 193 16.65 20.03 -2.05
CA LEU A 193 17.11 21.40 -2.33
C LEU A 193 15.97 22.28 -2.85
N GLN A 194 15.09 21.72 -3.69
CA GLN A 194 13.90 22.41 -4.19
C GLN A 194 12.88 22.68 -3.06
N ASN A 195 12.79 21.79 -2.07
CA ASN A 195 11.91 21.93 -0.91
C ASN A 195 12.40 22.97 0.09
N ALA A 196 13.70 23.00 0.37
CA ALA A 196 14.29 23.86 1.40
C ALA A 196 14.70 25.25 0.88
N THR A 197 15.21 25.35 -0.35
CA THR A 197 15.94 26.53 -0.84
C THR A 197 15.63 26.87 -2.31
N SER A 198 14.35 26.82 -2.72
CA SER A 198 13.96 27.02 -4.12
C SER A 198 14.41 28.36 -4.73
N ASN A 199 14.53 29.42 -3.90
CA ASN A 199 15.02 30.74 -4.32
C ASN A 199 16.51 30.73 -4.72
N LEU A 200 17.34 29.93 -4.04
CA LEU A 200 18.73 29.71 -4.44
C LEU A 200 18.78 29.02 -5.80
N VAL A 201 17.94 27.99 -5.99
CA VAL A 201 17.85 27.27 -7.26
C VAL A 201 17.48 28.21 -8.42
N ASP A 202 16.55 29.15 -8.20
CA ASP A 202 16.15 30.14 -9.21
C ASP A 202 17.36 30.91 -9.77
N ALA A 203 18.34 31.27 -8.95
CA ALA A 203 19.54 32.01 -9.39
C ALA A 203 20.43 31.23 -10.38
N TYR A 204 20.32 29.90 -10.43
CA TYR A 204 21.06 29.03 -11.35
C TYR A 204 20.28 28.66 -12.60
N LYS A 205 18.98 29.01 -12.67
CA LYS A 205 18.13 28.64 -13.81
C LYS A 205 18.51 29.40 -15.07
N ARG A 206 18.60 28.67 -16.18
CA ARG A 206 18.71 29.21 -17.53
C ARG A 206 17.76 28.47 -18.46
N ASN A 207 16.87 29.22 -19.09
CA ASN A 207 15.83 28.71 -19.97
C ASN A 207 16.09 29.24 -21.38
N GLU A 208 16.32 28.34 -22.35
CA GLU A 208 16.75 28.68 -23.71
C GLU A 208 15.75 28.15 -24.75
N LEU A 209 15.64 28.82 -25.89
CA LEU A 209 14.84 28.36 -27.04
C LEU A 209 15.78 27.95 -28.15
N GLU A 210 15.61 26.75 -28.71
CA GLU A 210 16.15 26.39 -30.01
C GLU A 210 15.20 26.94 -31.10
N PRO A 211 15.55 28.03 -31.81
CA PRO A 211 14.56 28.79 -32.57
C PRO A 211 14.01 28.07 -33.80
N GLU A 212 14.75 27.13 -34.39
CA GLU A 212 14.32 26.46 -35.63
C GLU A 212 13.26 25.38 -35.36
N SER A 213 13.40 24.63 -34.27
CA SER A 213 12.45 23.59 -33.85
C SER A 213 11.42 24.09 -32.84
N GLY A 214 11.69 25.20 -32.15
CA GLY A 214 10.82 25.71 -31.08
C GLY A 214 10.90 24.91 -29.78
N ILE A 215 11.97 24.14 -29.56
CA ILE A 215 12.23 23.42 -28.29
C ILE A 215 12.67 24.42 -27.23
N GLY A 216 11.98 24.44 -26.08
CA GLY A 216 12.45 25.06 -24.85
C GLY A 216 13.36 24.10 -24.07
N ILE A 217 14.51 24.58 -23.63
CA ILE A 217 15.53 23.87 -22.87
C ILE A 217 15.61 24.48 -21.48
N PHE A 218 15.38 23.67 -20.45
CA PHE A 218 15.35 24.09 -19.03
C PHE A 218 16.51 23.44 -18.29
N ALA A 219 17.54 24.23 -17.99
CA ALA A 219 18.79 23.75 -17.42
C ALA A 219 19.24 24.62 -16.24
N LEU A 220 20.23 24.11 -15.52
CA LEU A 220 21.04 24.89 -14.60
C LEU A 220 22.28 25.41 -15.33
N SER A 221 22.80 26.56 -14.92
CA SER A 221 24.13 27.02 -15.36
C SER A 221 25.26 26.15 -14.81
N ALA A 222 25.06 25.52 -13.65
CA ALA A 222 25.93 24.56 -13.00
C ALA A 222 25.11 23.71 -12.03
N ILE A 223 25.52 22.46 -11.77
CA ILE A 223 24.93 21.66 -10.70
C ILE A 223 25.27 22.32 -9.36
N ILE A 224 24.28 22.42 -8.47
CA ILE A 224 24.42 23.10 -7.19
C ILE A 224 25.11 22.14 -6.21
N VAL A 225 26.32 22.47 -5.79
CA VAL A 225 27.12 21.70 -4.83
C VAL A 225 27.90 22.65 -3.93
N ASP A 226 28.09 22.25 -2.66
CA ASP A 226 28.86 23.05 -1.67
C ASP A 226 30.38 22.87 -1.83
N LYS A 227 30.80 21.79 -2.51
CA LYS A 227 32.20 21.56 -2.83
C LYS A 227 32.71 22.66 -3.77
N ALA A 228 33.86 23.23 -3.44
CA ALA A 228 34.55 24.22 -4.27
C ALA A 228 35.23 23.57 -5.49
N GLU A 229 34.42 22.98 -6.37
CA GLU A 229 34.85 22.34 -7.61
C GLU A 229 33.90 22.69 -8.78
N PRO A 230 34.37 22.63 -10.04
CA PRO A 230 33.48 22.74 -11.18
C PRO A 230 32.41 21.64 -11.16
N SER A 231 31.16 22.02 -11.41
CA SER A 231 30.02 21.08 -11.43
C SER A 231 29.14 21.36 -12.64
N GLU A 232 29.49 20.75 -13.78
CA GLU A 232 28.83 21.02 -15.05
C GLU A 232 27.41 20.43 -15.13
N ALA A 233 26.46 21.23 -15.61
CA ALA A 233 25.08 20.80 -15.86
C ALA A 233 24.89 20.43 -17.34
N LEU A 234 25.19 19.17 -17.68
CA LEU A 234 25.22 18.70 -19.08
C LEU A 234 23.92 18.02 -19.55
N LYS A 235 22.82 18.24 -18.83
CA LYS A 235 21.50 17.71 -19.17
C LYS A 235 20.43 18.76 -18.87
N ALA A 236 19.28 18.62 -19.52
CA ALA A 236 18.15 19.53 -19.39
C ALA A 236 16.82 18.77 -19.33
N ASN A 237 15.80 19.43 -18.79
CA ASN A 237 14.41 19.11 -19.13
C ASN A 237 14.03 19.92 -20.38
N ILE A 238 13.07 19.43 -21.16
CA ILE A 238 12.66 20.08 -22.40
C ILE A 238 11.15 20.19 -22.52
N ALA A 239 10.68 21.17 -23.30
CA ALA A 239 9.30 21.25 -23.78
C ALA A 239 9.25 21.68 -25.25
N TRP A 240 8.30 21.16 -26.02
CA TRP A 240 8.09 21.52 -27.42
C TRP A 240 6.61 21.42 -27.79
N SER A 241 6.21 21.87 -28.99
CA SER A 241 4.80 21.88 -29.40
C SER A 241 4.59 21.55 -30.87
N ILE A 242 3.37 21.12 -31.19
CA ILE A 242 2.91 20.82 -32.55
C ILE A 242 1.42 21.19 -32.71
N GLY A 243 1.01 21.56 -33.92
CA GLY A 243 -0.38 21.91 -34.28
C GLY A 243 -0.70 23.40 -34.36
N LEU A 244 0.23 24.27 -33.97
CA LEU A 244 0.12 25.74 -34.12
C LEU A 244 1.13 26.27 -35.14
N GLU A 245 0.68 27.17 -36.01
CA GLU A 245 1.53 27.78 -37.03
C GLU A 245 2.28 28.98 -36.46
N LYS A 246 3.62 28.97 -36.61
CA LYS A 246 4.55 30.06 -36.26
C LYS A 246 4.23 30.75 -34.91
N PRO A 247 4.10 30.00 -33.80
CA PRO A 247 3.80 30.60 -32.51
C PRO A 247 4.95 31.49 -32.01
N THR A 248 4.60 32.48 -31.21
CA THR A 248 5.56 33.19 -30.35
C THR A 248 5.79 32.37 -29.09
N TYR A 249 7.05 32.19 -28.70
CA TYR A 249 7.44 31.41 -27.52
C TYR A 249 7.79 32.31 -26.32
N LEU A 250 7.34 31.93 -25.12
CA LEU A 250 7.86 32.45 -23.86
C LEU A 250 8.52 31.32 -23.07
N LEU A 251 9.65 31.64 -22.43
CA LEU A 251 10.45 30.72 -21.63
C LEU A 251 10.31 30.96 -20.12
N SER A 252 9.49 31.95 -19.75
CA SER A 252 9.18 32.36 -18.39
C SER A 252 7.72 32.81 -18.26
N SER A 253 7.24 32.94 -17.02
CA SER A 253 5.89 33.49 -16.75
C SER A 253 5.88 35.02 -16.61
N SER A 254 6.98 35.71 -16.89
CA SER A 254 7.17 37.15 -16.63
C SER A 254 6.17 38.03 -17.40
N GLN A 255 5.79 37.62 -18.62
CA GLN A 255 4.87 38.36 -19.49
C GLN A 255 3.39 37.93 -19.35
N LEU A 256 3.05 36.98 -18.48
CA LEU A 256 1.64 36.62 -18.23
C LEU A 256 0.77 37.81 -17.77
N PRO A 257 1.23 38.68 -16.84
CA PRO A 257 0.47 39.87 -16.47
C PRO A 257 0.27 40.84 -17.64
N ALA A 258 1.24 40.95 -18.55
CA ALA A 258 1.14 41.79 -19.74
C ALA A 258 0.06 41.26 -20.69
N PHE A 259 0.03 39.94 -20.93
CA PHE A 259 -1.01 39.31 -21.74
C PHE A 259 -2.41 39.49 -21.15
N ARG A 260 -2.58 39.31 -19.83
CA ARG A 260 -3.87 39.57 -19.14
C ARG A 260 -4.32 41.02 -19.28
N LYS A 261 -3.36 41.96 -19.32
CA LYS A 261 -3.60 43.39 -19.57
C LYS A 261 -3.73 43.75 -21.05
N LYS A 262 -3.88 42.76 -21.94
CA LYS A 262 -4.11 42.94 -23.39
C LYS A 262 -2.92 43.62 -24.10
N GLN A 263 -1.71 43.43 -23.56
CA GLN A 263 -0.48 43.97 -24.14
C GLN A 263 0.17 42.94 -25.06
N THR A 264 0.93 43.42 -26.04
CA THR A 264 1.65 42.58 -27.00
C THR A 264 2.82 41.87 -26.32
N LEU A 265 2.97 40.58 -26.60
CA LEU A 265 4.08 39.76 -26.12
C LEU A 265 5.36 39.97 -26.95
N LYS A 266 6.51 39.78 -26.30
CA LYS A 266 7.81 39.67 -26.97
C LYS A 266 8.32 38.23 -26.86
N PRO A 267 8.85 37.63 -27.94
CA PRO A 267 9.45 36.29 -27.87
C PRO A 267 10.64 36.28 -26.91
N GLU A 268 10.80 35.17 -26.19
CA GLU A 268 11.91 34.93 -25.25
C GLU A 268 12.80 33.80 -25.80
N THR A 269 14.12 34.01 -25.82
CA THR A 269 15.08 33.01 -26.35
C THR A 269 16.16 32.59 -25.36
N ASP A 270 16.47 33.40 -24.34
CA ASP A 270 17.41 33.11 -23.25
C ASP A 270 16.98 33.91 -22.01
N VAL A 271 16.48 33.22 -20.98
CA VAL A 271 16.03 33.81 -19.71
C VAL A 271 16.82 33.20 -18.56
N LYS A 272 17.33 34.04 -17.65
CA LYS A 272 18.23 33.66 -16.54
C LYS A 272 17.64 34.09 -15.21
N GLY A 273 17.84 33.29 -14.17
CA GLY A 273 17.44 33.65 -12.81
C GLY A 273 15.93 33.51 -12.53
N GLU A 274 15.17 32.95 -13.47
CA GLU A 274 13.71 32.87 -13.43
C GLU A 274 13.22 31.43 -13.59
N ARG A 275 12.04 31.16 -13.04
CA ARG A 275 11.36 29.87 -13.20
C ARG A 275 11.05 29.61 -14.67
N GLY A 276 11.43 28.42 -15.15
CA GLY A 276 11.16 27.98 -16.51
C GLY A 276 9.67 27.90 -16.80
N ALA A 277 9.28 28.32 -18.00
CA ALA A 277 7.97 28.10 -18.57
C ALA A 277 8.08 27.82 -20.06
N TYR A 278 7.07 27.22 -20.66
CA TYR A 278 6.95 27.05 -22.10
C TYR A 278 5.55 27.46 -22.51
N PHE A 279 5.42 28.66 -23.05
CA PHE A 279 4.16 29.15 -23.61
C PHE A 279 4.25 29.34 -25.11
N VAL A 280 3.18 28.97 -25.79
CA VAL A 280 2.94 29.25 -27.20
C VAL A 280 1.82 30.27 -27.34
N SER A 281 2.05 31.31 -28.13
CA SER A 281 1.06 32.33 -28.45
C SER A 281 0.87 32.47 -29.96
N THR A 282 -0.37 32.45 -30.40
CA THR A 282 -0.72 32.70 -31.81
C THR A 282 -2.10 33.32 -31.94
N GLN A 283 -2.37 33.92 -33.10
CA GLN A 283 -3.70 34.35 -33.48
C GLN A 283 -4.41 33.21 -34.21
N LEU A 284 -5.62 32.93 -33.79
CA LEU A 284 -6.47 31.88 -34.32
C LEU A 284 -7.78 32.49 -34.82
N HIS A 285 -8.15 32.16 -36.05
CA HIS A 285 -9.52 32.35 -36.52
C HIS A 285 -10.28 31.03 -36.35
N LEU A 286 -11.21 30.99 -35.39
CA LEU A 286 -12.00 29.80 -35.06
C LEU A 286 -13.43 29.99 -35.54
N LYS A 287 -13.80 29.26 -36.60
CA LYS A 287 -15.13 29.39 -37.21
C LYS A 287 -16.23 28.81 -36.31
N ALA A 288 -17.47 29.23 -36.56
CA ALA A 288 -18.65 28.64 -35.95
C ALA A 288 -18.70 27.12 -36.17
N GLY A 289 -18.85 26.35 -35.09
CA GLY A 289 -18.90 24.87 -35.14
C GLY A 289 -17.56 24.16 -35.27
N ASP A 290 -16.45 24.89 -35.50
CA ASP A 290 -15.12 24.30 -35.67
C ASP A 290 -14.39 24.09 -34.33
N SER A 291 -13.32 23.30 -34.39
CA SER A 291 -12.39 23.11 -33.27
C SER A 291 -10.93 23.25 -33.72
N LYS A 292 -10.06 23.65 -32.79
CA LYS A 292 -8.61 23.66 -32.99
C LYS A 292 -7.94 22.81 -31.92
N THR A 293 -6.99 21.97 -32.35
CA THR A 293 -6.20 21.09 -31.47
C THR A 293 -4.72 21.36 -31.66
N TRP A 294 -3.97 21.29 -30.56
CA TRP A 294 -2.51 21.35 -30.53
C TRP A 294 -1.97 20.55 -29.33
N LYS A 295 -0.67 20.28 -29.31
CA LYS A 295 -0.02 19.50 -28.24
C LYS A 295 1.22 20.22 -27.74
N ILE A 296 1.44 20.14 -26.43
CA ILE A 296 2.68 20.53 -25.77
C ILE A 296 3.25 19.28 -25.11
N ILE A 297 4.51 18.99 -25.39
CA ILE A 297 5.19 17.78 -24.95
C ILE A 297 6.34 18.17 -24.05
N GLY A 298 6.46 17.56 -22.86
CA GLY A 298 7.54 17.79 -21.91
C GLY A 298 8.27 16.50 -21.55
N ASN A 299 9.61 16.50 -21.58
CA ASN A 299 10.42 15.35 -21.19
C ASN A 299 11.56 15.76 -20.25
N VAL A 300 12.08 14.80 -19.49
CA VAL A 300 13.09 15.03 -18.44
C VAL A 300 14.40 14.34 -18.77
N ASN A 301 15.50 14.73 -18.12
CA ASN A 301 16.78 14.01 -18.18
C ASN A 301 17.39 13.88 -19.60
N GLN A 302 17.29 14.92 -20.42
CA GLN A 302 17.76 14.91 -21.80
C GLN A 302 19.20 15.42 -21.92
N ASN A 303 20.05 14.67 -22.63
CA ASN A 303 21.39 15.13 -23.03
C ASN A 303 21.35 15.88 -24.38
N GLN A 304 22.48 16.47 -24.77
CA GLN A 304 22.60 17.26 -26.00
C GLN A 304 22.27 16.44 -27.25
N SER A 305 22.72 15.19 -27.33
CA SER A 305 22.46 14.31 -28.49
C SER A 305 20.96 14.06 -28.66
N GLN A 306 20.23 13.80 -27.58
CA GLN A 306 18.78 13.61 -27.59
C GLN A 306 18.04 14.87 -28.02
N VAL A 307 18.45 16.05 -27.51
CA VAL A 307 17.85 17.34 -27.90
C VAL A 307 18.08 17.64 -29.39
N ILE A 308 19.30 17.44 -29.90
CA ILE A 308 19.63 17.65 -31.32
C ILE A 308 18.86 16.67 -32.21
N GLN A 309 18.75 15.41 -31.80
CA GLN A 309 17.96 14.42 -32.52
C GLN A 309 16.49 14.84 -32.62
N LEU A 310 15.88 15.25 -31.51
CA LEU A 310 14.50 15.73 -31.51
C LEU A 310 14.33 17.00 -32.37
N ALA A 311 15.25 17.95 -32.29
CA ALA A 311 15.21 19.17 -33.11
C ALA A 311 15.24 18.83 -34.61
N SER A 312 16.06 17.84 -35.00
CA SER A 312 16.08 17.33 -36.38
C SER A 312 14.76 16.66 -36.76
N THR A 313 14.19 15.82 -35.88
CA THR A 313 12.91 15.15 -36.12
C THR A 313 11.77 16.16 -36.30
N ILE A 314 11.66 17.19 -35.44
CA ILE A 314 10.63 18.23 -35.57
C ILE A 314 10.71 18.96 -36.91
N LYS A 315 11.92 19.22 -37.41
CA LYS A 315 12.12 19.95 -38.67
C LYS A 315 11.88 19.10 -39.91
N ASN A 316 12.23 17.81 -39.85
CA ASN A 316 12.37 16.97 -41.03
C ASN A 316 11.35 15.83 -41.14
N ASP A 317 10.76 15.39 -40.03
CA ASP A 317 9.86 14.23 -40.00
C ASP A 317 8.39 14.66 -39.90
N THR A 318 7.70 14.63 -41.04
CA THR A 318 6.27 14.95 -41.13
C THR A 318 5.36 13.92 -40.45
N THR A 319 5.90 12.76 -40.05
CA THR A 319 5.16 11.69 -39.38
C THR A 319 5.25 11.75 -37.85
N LEU A 320 6.01 12.70 -37.28
CA LEU A 320 6.24 12.84 -35.84
C LEU A 320 4.94 12.87 -35.02
N GLU A 321 3.93 13.62 -35.47
CA GLU A 321 2.65 13.67 -34.76
C GLU A 321 1.98 12.29 -34.67
N ASN A 322 2.03 11.51 -35.76
CA ASN A 322 1.47 10.16 -35.77
C ASN A 322 2.29 9.20 -34.90
N GLN A 323 3.64 9.30 -34.92
CA GLN A 323 4.50 8.51 -34.03
C GLN A 323 4.19 8.79 -32.55
N LEU A 324 3.96 10.05 -32.19
CA LEU A 324 3.58 10.45 -30.84
C LEU A 324 2.25 9.80 -30.42
N GLU A 325 1.21 9.91 -31.25
CA GLU A 325 -0.09 9.31 -30.95
C GLU A 325 -0.02 7.78 -30.85
N LEU A 326 0.76 7.14 -31.73
CA LEU A 326 1.00 5.70 -31.68
C LEU A 326 1.72 5.28 -30.40
N ASP A 327 2.71 6.04 -29.91
CA ASP A 327 3.42 5.71 -28.68
C ASP A 327 2.54 5.93 -27.42
N VAL A 328 1.65 6.93 -27.42
CA VAL A 328 0.62 7.11 -26.37
C VAL A 328 -0.37 5.94 -26.36
N ALA A 329 -0.81 5.50 -27.54
CA ALA A 329 -1.69 4.34 -27.67
C ALA A 329 -0.99 3.05 -27.23
N LEU A 330 0.28 2.86 -27.61
CA LEU A 330 1.11 1.72 -27.21
C LEU A 330 1.27 1.66 -25.69
N GLY A 331 1.49 2.81 -25.02
CA GLY A 331 1.55 2.86 -23.55
C GLY A 331 0.25 2.38 -22.90
N THR A 332 -0.90 2.69 -23.50
CA THR A 332 -2.19 2.17 -23.03
C THR A 332 -2.30 0.66 -23.25
N GLN A 333 -1.91 0.17 -24.43
CA GLN A 333 -1.92 -1.27 -24.74
C GLN A 333 -1.01 -2.07 -23.80
N ASN A 334 0.21 -1.58 -23.55
CA ASN A 334 1.15 -2.21 -22.62
C ASN A 334 0.60 -2.25 -21.19
N LEU A 335 0.01 -1.15 -20.72
CA LEU A 335 -0.61 -1.08 -19.39
C LEU A 335 -1.74 -2.11 -19.24
N VAL A 336 -2.61 -2.19 -20.25
CA VAL A 336 -3.70 -3.18 -20.28
C VAL A 336 -3.12 -4.60 -20.31
N ALA A 337 -2.07 -4.86 -21.09
CA ALA A 337 -1.42 -6.17 -21.15
C ALA A 337 -0.78 -6.58 -19.81
N LEU A 338 -0.08 -5.66 -19.13
CA LEU A 338 0.47 -5.89 -17.77
C LEU A 338 -0.65 -6.23 -16.77
N ASN A 339 -1.77 -5.52 -16.85
CA ASN A 339 -2.88 -5.73 -15.93
C ASN A 339 -3.67 -7.01 -16.26
N ALA A 340 -3.84 -7.30 -17.55
CA ALA A 340 -4.49 -8.51 -18.04
C ALA A 340 -3.74 -9.77 -17.63
N SER A 341 -2.40 -9.72 -17.59
CA SER A 341 -1.60 -10.84 -17.13
C SER A 341 -1.76 -11.11 -15.62
N ALA A 342 -2.36 -10.21 -14.85
CA ALA A 342 -2.71 -10.40 -13.45
C ALA A 342 -4.24 -10.53 -13.22
N ASP A 343 -4.97 -10.97 -14.25
CA ASP A 343 -6.42 -11.13 -14.23
C ASP A 343 -7.23 -9.83 -14.01
N GLY A 344 -6.70 -8.70 -14.49
CA GLY A 344 -7.33 -7.38 -14.36
C GLY A 344 -8.49 -7.07 -15.31
N LEU A 345 -8.86 -7.98 -16.23
CA LEU A 345 -9.92 -7.75 -17.23
C LEU A 345 -11.22 -8.45 -16.86
N GLN A 346 -12.29 -7.67 -16.74
CA GLN A 346 -13.65 -8.15 -16.50
C GLN A 346 -14.64 -7.38 -17.38
N PHE A 347 -15.73 -8.06 -17.73
CA PHE A 347 -16.78 -7.58 -18.60
C PHE A 347 -18.13 -8.02 -18.03
N SER A 348 -18.75 -7.12 -17.28
CA SER A 348 -20.07 -7.31 -16.66
C SER A 348 -21.04 -6.20 -17.09
N ALA A 349 -22.28 -6.28 -16.61
CA ALA A 349 -23.23 -5.17 -16.75
C ALA A 349 -22.86 -3.95 -15.88
N ASP A 350 -21.94 -4.10 -14.92
CA ASP A 350 -21.52 -3.05 -14.00
C ASP A 350 -20.09 -2.57 -14.30
N LEU A 351 -20.00 -1.63 -15.23
CA LEU A 351 -18.73 -1.04 -15.65
C LEU A 351 -17.93 -0.43 -14.49
N ARG A 352 -18.58 0.03 -13.41
CA ARG A 352 -17.87 0.61 -12.26
C ARG A 352 -17.12 -0.47 -11.48
N LYS A 353 -17.73 -1.64 -11.28
CA LYS A 353 -17.05 -2.80 -10.71
C LYS A 353 -15.90 -3.26 -11.61
N ASP A 354 -16.12 -3.37 -12.92
CA ASP A 354 -15.08 -3.76 -13.87
C ASP A 354 -13.87 -2.80 -13.83
N THR A 355 -14.14 -1.49 -13.81
CA THR A 355 -13.10 -0.45 -13.70
C THR A 355 -12.39 -0.49 -12.35
N ARG A 356 -13.14 -0.70 -11.26
CA ARG A 356 -12.56 -0.81 -9.92
C ARG A 356 -11.63 -2.01 -9.84
N HIS A 357 -12.06 -3.18 -10.33
CA HIS A 357 -11.23 -4.38 -10.41
C HIS A 357 -9.95 -4.12 -11.22
N PHE A 358 -10.06 -3.49 -12.39
CA PHE A 358 -8.90 -3.09 -13.19
C PHE A 358 -7.92 -2.24 -12.37
N SER A 359 -8.41 -1.19 -11.69
CA SER A 359 -7.55 -0.32 -10.89
C SER A 359 -6.96 -1.05 -9.67
N ASN A 360 -7.72 -1.93 -9.02
CA ASN A 360 -7.26 -2.71 -7.88
C ASN A 360 -6.10 -3.62 -8.28
N VAL A 361 -6.26 -4.39 -9.35
CA VAL A 361 -5.19 -5.25 -9.88
C VAL A 361 -3.98 -4.41 -10.28
N LEU A 362 -4.20 -3.28 -10.96
CA LEU A 362 -3.11 -2.40 -11.39
C LEU A 362 -2.30 -1.88 -10.20
N PHE A 363 -2.95 -1.36 -9.16
CA PHE A 363 -2.26 -0.87 -7.97
C PHE A 363 -1.62 -2.00 -7.15
N ASN A 364 -2.17 -3.23 -7.21
CA ASN A 364 -1.53 -4.41 -6.64
C ASN A 364 -0.19 -4.72 -7.33
N ILE A 365 -0.17 -4.77 -8.65
CA ILE A 365 1.04 -5.07 -9.43
C ILE A 365 2.03 -3.91 -9.49
N MET A 366 1.58 -2.67 -9.36
CA MET A 366 2.49 -1.52 -9.18
C MET A 366 3.23 -1.58 -7.84
N ARG A 367 2.60 -2.09 -6.78
CA ARG A 367 3.22 -2.14 -5.45
C ARG A 367 3.99 -3.44 -5.20
N GLY A 368 3.47 -4.58 -5.65
CA GLY A 368 4.08 -5.90 -5.46
C GLY A 368 4.88 -6.44 -6.65
N GLY A 369 4.73 -5.83 -7.82
CA GLY A 369 5.32 -6.29 -9.07
C GLY A 369 4.41 -7.25 -9.85
N ILE A 370 4.83 -7.53 -11.08
CA ILE A 370 4.23 -8.52 -11.99
C ILE A 370 5.33 -9.36 -12.61
N PHE A 371 5.09 -10.65 -12.84
CA PHE A 371 6.05 -11.53 -13.50
C PHE A 371 6.27 -11.10 -14.95
N ASP A 372 7.51 -11.23 -15.42
CA ASP A 372 7.91 -10.67 -16.70
C ASP A 372 7.18 -11.26 -17.91
N LEU A 373 7.23 -12.59 -18.08
CA LEU A 373 6.57 -13.33 -19.15
C LEU A 373 6.19 -14.75 -18.67
N ASN A 374 4.95 -14.92 -18.19
CA ASN A 374 4.46 -16.18 -17.65
C ASN A 374 5.48 -16.78 -16.64
N TYR A 375 5.91 -18.02 -16.87
CA TYR A 375 6.92 -18.73 -16.10
C TYR A 375 8.27 -18.81 -16.82
N GLN A 376 8.51 -17.95 -17.82
CA GLN A 376 9.78 -17.89 -18.54
C GLN A 376 10.81 -17.09 -17.74
N ILE A 377 12.05 -17.58 -17.77
CA ILE A 377 13.21 -16.98 -17.10
C ILE A 377 14.29 -16.72 -18.14
N GLU A 378 14.86 -15.51 -18.11
CA GLU A 378 16.01 -15.16 -18.93
C GLU A 378 17.31 -15.55 -18.22
N LYS A 379 18.13 -16.39 -18.87
CA LYS A 379 19.41 -16.87 -18.33
C LYS A 379 20.34 -15.74 -17.92
N LYS A 380 20.40 -14.65 -18.69
CA LYS A 380 21.25 -13.49 -18.38
C LYS A 380 20.91 -12.89 -17.03
N ASP A 381 19.63 -12.64 -16.77
CA ASP A 381 19.19 -12.06 -15.49
C ASP A 381 19.32 -13.07 -14.34
N PHE A 382 18.93 -14.32 -14.58
CA PHE A 382 19.05 -15.40 -13.60
C PHE A 382 20.49 -15.64 -13.17
N THR A 383 21.43 -15.72 -14.12
CA THR A 383 22.86 -15.90 -13.83
C THR A 383 23.43 -14.70 -13.06
N ALA A 384 23.03 -13.48 -13.43
CA ALA A 384 23.44 -12.28 -12.70
C ALA A 384 22.90 -12.27 -11.26
N TYR A 385 21.66 -12.73 -11.04
CA TYR A 385 21.11 -12.95 -9.72
C TYR A 385 21.91 -14.00 -8.93
N MET A 386 22.19 -15.18 -9.51
CA MET A 386 22.95 -16.24 -8.83
C MET A 386 24.32 -15.75 -8.36
N ILE A 387 25.03 -14.98 -9.19
CA ILE A 387 26.34 -14.43 -8.84
C ILE A 387 26.23 -13.35 -7.74
N ARG A 388 25.21 -12.49 -7.77
CA ARG A 388 24.99 -11.49 -6.72
C ARG A 388 24.53 -12.11 -5.40
N ALA A 389 23.72 -13.16 -5.47
CA ALA A 389 23.23 -13.87 -4.31
C ALA A 389 24.37 -14.65 -3.63
N ASN A 390 25.08 -15.49 -4.38
CA ASN A 390 26.20 -16.27 -3.85
C ASN A 390 27.23 -16.59 -4.94
N LYS A 391 28.36 -15.87 -4.92
CA LYS A 391 29.45 -16.04 -5.90
C LYS A 391 29.98 -17.47 -5.92
N LYS A 392 30.15 -18.10 -4.74
CA LYS A 392 30.70 -19.46 -4.60
C LYS A 392 29.77 -20.51 -5.24
N VAL A 393 28.45 -20.38 -5.03
CA VAL A 393 27.45 -21.25 -5.66
C VAL A 393 27.42 -21.03 -7.18
N GLY A 394 27.44 -19.77 -7.63
CA GLY A 394 27.49 -19.43 -9.05
C GLY A 394 28.71 -20.02 -9.77
N GLU A 395 29.88 -19.98 -9.13
CA GLU A 395 31.11 -20.58 -9.65
C GLU A 395 31.07 -22.12 -9.63
N LYS A 396 30.67 -22.71 -8.50
CA LYS A 396 30.56 -24.17 -8.31
C LYS A 396 29.62 -24.81 -9.34
N HIS A 397 28.52 -24.14 -9.66
CA HIS A 397 27.49 -24.62 -10.57
C HIS A 397 27.51 -23.95 -11.94
N ALA A 398 28.65 -23.35 -12.34
CA ALA A 398 28.78 -22.69 -13.64
C ALA A 398 28.45 -23.63 -14.82
N ALA A 399 28.75 -24.92 -14.73
CA ALA A 399 28.40 -25.90 -15.75
C ALA A 399 26.88 -26.09 -15.88
N PHE A 400 26.17 -26.19 -14.76
CA PHE A 400 24.71 -26.25 -14.72
C PHE A 400 24.10 -24.98 -15.32
N LEU A 401 24.54 -23.81 -14.87
CA LEU A 401 24.06 -22.52 -15.40
C LEU A 401 24.32 -22.37 -16.90
N ASN A 402 25.48 -22.82 -17.39
CA ASN A 402 25.82 -22.75 -18.81
C ASN A 402 24.97 -23.68 -19.69
N GLN A 403 24.49 -24.80 -19.15
CA GLN A 403 23.62 -25.75 -19.88
C GLN A 403 22.17 -25.24 -20.00
N LEU A 404 21.74 -24.30 -19.16
CA LEU A 404 20.42 -23.69 -19.28
C LEU A 404 20.29 -22.99 -20.65
N PRO A 405 19.14 -23.11 -21.34
CA PRO A 405 18.81 -22.32 -22.52
C PRO A 405 18.83 -20.81 -22.22
N GLU A 406 18.94 -19.96 -23.24
CA GLU A 406 18.88 -18.49 -23.06
C GLU A 406 17.57 -18.02 -22.41
N VAL A 407 16.48 -18.72 -22.72
CA VAL A 407 15.17 -18.58 -22.06
C VAL A 407 14.65 -19.98 -21.73
N PHE A 408 14.27 -20.22 -20.47
CA PHE A 408 13.79 -21.52 -20.00
C PHE A 408 12.56 -21.36 -19.08
N ASN A 409 11.81 -22.44 -18.85
CA ASN A 409 10.62 -22.41 -18.01
C ASN A 409 10.96 -22.74 -16.55
N TYR A 410 10.25 -22.11 -15.60
CA TYR A 410 10.42 -22.36 -14.17
C TYR A 410 10.14 -23.82 -13.77
N ALA A 411 9.15 -24.48 -14.37
CA ALA A 411 8.86 -25.89 -14.09
C ALA A 411 10.01 -26.82 -14.53
N ASP A 412 10.67 -26.50 -15.65
CA ASP A 412 11.84 -27.24 -16.13
C ASP A 412 13.04 -27.02 -15.19
N LEU A 413 13.21 -25.80 -14.66
CA LEU A 413 14.22 -25.51 -13.64
C LEU A 413 13.97 -26.36 -12.39
N LEU A 414 12.76 -26.36 -11.84
CA LEU A 414 12.41 -27.16 -10.67
C LEU A 414 12.59 -28.67 -10.89
N THR A 415 12.29 -29.16 -12.10
CA THR A 415 12.51 -30.57 -12.45
C THR A 415 13.99 -30.93 -12.44
N GLN A 416 14.85 -30.07 -12.99
CA GLN A 416 16.31 -30.28 -12.99
C GLN A 416 16.92 -30.23 -11.59
N LEU A 417 16.29 -29.53 -10.63
CA LEU A 417 16.74 -29.50 -9.23
C LEU A 417 16.52 -30.83 -8.49
N ASN A 418 15.69 -31.74 -9.01
CA ASN A 418 15.49 -33.06 -8.37
C ASN A 418 16.74 -33.93 -8.41
N ASP A 419 17.63 -33.70 -9.38
CA ASP A 419 18.91 -34.40 -9.52
C ASP A 419 20.07 -33.66 -8.84
N GLN A 420 19.79 -32.59 -8.09
CA GLN A 420 20.78 -31.78 -7.38
C GLN A 420 20.67 -32.00 -5.86
N ASP A 421 21.82 -32.13 -5.20
CA ASP A 421 21.91 -32.30 -3.75
C ASP A 421 22.37 -31.04 -3.01
N ASP A 422 22.66 -29.95 -3.73
CA ASP A 422 23.17 -28.71 -3.13
C ASP A 422 22.01 -27.84 -2.61
N PRO A 423 21.86 -27.66 -1.29
CA PRO A 423 20.73 -26.94 -0.70
C PRO A 423 20.73 -25.45 -1.05
N ASP A 424 21.90 -24.83 -1.26
CA ASP A 424 21.99 -23.42 -1.66
C ASP A 424 21.56 -23.22 -3.11
N LEU A 425 21.94 -24.14 -4.01
CA LEU A 425 21.45 -24.13 -5.39
C LEU A 425 19.92 -24.29 -5.42
N ILE A 426 19.38 -25.27 -4.70
CA ILE A 426 17.94 -25.54 -4.63
C ILE A 426 17.19 -24.31 -4.11
N ARG A 427 17.67 -23.71 -3.02
CA ARG A 427 17.08 -22.51 -2.42
C ARG A 427 17.07 -21.34 -3.39
N LEU A 428 18.22 -20.95 -3.94
CA LEU A 428 18.32 -19.77 -4.82
C LEU A 428 17.54 -19.95 -6.12
N CYS A 429 17.52 -21.15 -6.69
CA CYS A 429 16.72 -21.44 -7.89
C CYS A 429 15.20 -21.37 -7.58
N THR A 430 14.78 -21.85 -6.41
CA THR A 430 13.36 -21.82 -6.00
C THR A 430 12.91 -20.39 -5.64
N GLU A 431 13.74 -19.62 -4.92
CA GLU A 431 13.46 -18.23 -4.49
C GLU A 431 13.42 -17.21 -5.62
N TYR A 432 13.97 -17.52 -6.79
CA TYR A 432 14.04 -16.56 -7.88
C TYR A 432 12.65 -16.20 -8.43
N LEU A 433 12.30 -14.91 -8.31
CA LEU A 433 11.04 -14.34 -8.79
C LEU A 433 11.35 -13.27 -9.85
N PRO A 434 11.09 -13.51 -11.16
CA PRO A 434 11.38 -12.56 -12.24
C PRO A 434 10.31 -11.45 -12.33
N LEU A 435 10.16 -10.68 -11.25
CA LEU A 435 9.21 -9.58 -11.14
C LEU A 435 9.76 -8.31 -11.79
N LYS A 436 8.85 -7.50 -12.33
CA LYS A 436 9.07 -6.13 -12.82
C LYS A 436 7.92 -5.23 -12.35
N PHE A 437 7.97 -3.96 -12.72
CA PHE A 437 6.89 -2.97 -12.52
C PHE A 437 6.62 -2.54 -11.06
N SER A 438 7.15 -3.26 -10.06
CA SER A 438 7.04 -2.86 -8.66
C SER A 438 7.74 -1.54 -8.37
N ARG A 439 7.17 -0.77 -7.44
CA ARG A 439 7.75 0.44 -6.86
C ARG A 439 7.25 0.62 -5.43
N ARG A 440 8.05 1.28 -4.59
CA ARG A 440 7.54 1.81 -3.32
C ARG A 440 6.42 2.82 -3.56
N HIS A 441 5.44 2.82 -2.66
CA HIS A 441 4.22 3.61 -2.75
C HIS A 441 4.35 5.03 -2.17
N GLY A 442 5.49 5.66 -2.43
CA GLY A 442 5.71 7.08 -2.13
C GLY A 442 5.02 7.99 -3.12
N ASP A 443 4.43 9.08 -2.60
CA ASP A 443 3.75 10.12 -3.37
C ASP A 443 3.55 11.39 -2.50
N PRO A 444 3.10 12.53 -3.06
CA PRO A 444 2.89 13.78 -2.31
C PRO A 444 2.00 13.69 -1.07
N SER A 445 1.07 12.74 -1.02
CA SER A 445 0.18 12.47 0.13
C SER A 445 0.76 11.43 1.11
N ARG A 446 1.89 10.82 0.76
CA ARG A 446 2.72 9.89 1.56
C ARG A 446 4.20 10.33 1.51
N PRO A 447 4.53 11.58 1.88
CA PRO A 447 5.83 12.17 1.61
C PRO A 447 7.00 11.53 2.39
N TRP A 448 6.70 10.79 3.46
CA TRP A 448 7.70 10.02 4.22
C TRP A 448 8.21 8.77 3.46
N ASN A 449 7.49 8.32 2.42
CA ASN A 449 7.91 7.22 1.58
C ASN A 449 8.64 7.74 0.34
N LYS A 450 9.94 7.43 0.22
CA LYS A 450 10.65 7.61 -1.05
C LYS A 450 10.19 6.54 -2.04
N PHE A 451 10.04 6.92 -3.32
CA PHE A 451 9.69 6.01 -4.40
C PHE A 451 10.71 6.08 -5.53
N SER A 452 10.87 4.96 -6.24
CA SER A 452 11.57 4.92 -7.52
C SER A 452 10.95 3.87 -8.43
N ILE A 453 10.62 4.25 -9.67
CA ILE A 453 10.10 3.35 -10.71
C ILE A 453 11.27 2.83 -11.54
N ASN A 454 11.92 1.79 -11.02
CA ASN A 454 13.12 1.21 -11.63
C ASN A 454 12.75 0.11 -12.64
N THR A 455 11.96 0.44 -13.66
CA THR A 455 11.48 -0.52 -14.66
C THR A 455 12.35 -0.59 -15.92
N ARG A 456 13.22 0.41 -16.12
CA ARG A 456 14.10 0.53 -17.29
C ARG A 456 15.48 1.06 -16.92
N SER A 457 16.49 0.57 -17.63
CA SER A 457 17.88 1.02 -17.54
C SER A 457 18.04 2.42 -18.13
N GLU A 458 18.72 3.30 -17.39
CA GLU A 458 19.09 4.65 -17.86
C GLU A 458 20.20 4.62 -18.91
N ILE A 459 20.90 3.48 -19.04
CA ILE A 459 22.06 3.34 -19.93
C ILE A 459 21.59 3.04 -21.35
N ASP A 460 20.65 2.10 -21.49
CA ASP A 460 20.25 1.53 -22.78
C ASP A 460 18.73 1.35 -22.96
N GLY A 461 17.91 1.72 -21.96
CA GLY A 461 16.45 1.62 -22.02
C GLY A 461 15.89 0.19 -21.86
N SER A 462 16.77 -0.80 -21.65
CA SER A 462 16.40 -2.21 -21.42
C SER A 462 15.50 -2.36 -20.18
N LYS A 463 14.66 -3.39 -20.16
CA LYS A 463 13.80 -3.69 -18.99
C LYS A 463 14.67 -4.09 -17.79
N ILE A 464 14.21 -3.73 -16.59
CA ILE A 464 14.81 -4.16 -15.33
C ILE A 464 13.84 -5.12 -14.64
N LEU A 465 14.34 -6.30 -14.27
CA LEU A 465 13.64 -7.24 -13.40
C LEU A 465 14.16 -7.02 -11.98
N ASP A 466 13.40 -6.28 -11.18
CA ASP A 466 13.77 -5.95 -9.81
C ASP A 466 12.51 -5.67 -8.98
N TYR A 467 12.62 -5.89 -7.68
CA TYR A 467 11.57 -5.57 -6.72
C TYR A 467 12.16 -5.19 -5.36
N GLU A 468 11.49 -4.25 -4.70
CA GLU A 468 11.68 -3.97 -3.28
C GLU A 468 10.34 -3.62 -2.64
N GLY A 469 10.16 -4.00 -1.38
CA GLY A 469 8.96 -3.65 -0.64
C GLY A 469 9.08 -3.94 0.85
N ASN A 470 8.41 -3.11 1.65
CA ASN A 470 8.23 -3.41 3.06
C ASN A 470 7.53 -4.78 3.20
N TRP A 471 7.95 -5.55 4.20
CA TRP A 471 7.57 -6.95 4.42
C TRP A 471 6.08 -7.21 4.21
N ARG A 472 5.25 -6.59 5.05
CA ARG A 472 3.80 -6.74 5.00
C ARG A 472 3.21 -6.30 3.67
N ASP A 473 3.65 -5.17 3.12
CA ASP A 473 3.07 -4.63 1.90
C ASP A 473 3.21 -5.60 0.72
N ILE A 474 4.44 -6.08 0.49
CA ILE A 474 4.75 -6.88 -0.69
C ILE A 474 4.19 -8.30 -0.59
N PHE A 475 4.28 -8.95 0.58
CA PHE A 475 3.70 -10.28 0.76
C PHE A 475 2.17 -10.26 0.69
N GLN A 476 1.52 -9.19 1.15
CA GLN A 476 0.08 -9.01 0.92
C GLN A 476 -0.27 -8.86 -0.56
N ASN A 477 0.54 -8.14 -1.35
CA ASN A 477 0.29 -8.03 -2.79
C ASN A 477 0.53 -9.35 -3.52
N TRP A 478 1.53 -10.12 -3.08
CA TRP A 478 1.85 -11.43 -3.63
C TRP A 478 0.76 -12.47 -3.37
N GLU A 479 0.01 -12.37 -2.26
CA GLU A 479 -1.16 -13.23 -2.03
C GLU A 479 -2.18 -13.12 -3.17
N ALA A 480 -2.53 -11.89 -3.59
CA ALA A 480 -3.43 -11.68 -4.72
C ALA A 480 -2.76 -12.08 -6.06
N LEU A 481 -1.46 -11.80 -6.23
CA LEU A 481 -0.73 -12.15 -7.45
C LEU A 481 -0.63 -13.68 -7.66
N ALA A 482 -0.53 -14.46 -6.58
CA ALA A 482 -0.43 -15.91 -6.63
C ALA A 482 -1.65 -16.56 -7.31
N TYR A 483 -2.84 -15.96 -7.21
CA TYR A 483 -4.03 -16.45 -7.93
C TYR A 483 -3.87 -16.39 -9.45
N ALA A 484 -3.16 -15.38 -9.97
CA ALA A 484 -2.88 -15.25 -11.41
C ALA A 484 -1.65 -16.06 -11.86
N TYR A 485 -0.75 -16.39 -10.92
CA TYR A 485 0.48 -17.16 -11.16
C TYR A 485 0.73 -18.25 -10.09
N PRO A 486 -0.11 -19.30 -10.00
CA PRO A 486 -0.05 -20.26 -8.90
C PRO A 486 1.28 -21.00 -8.77
N ALA A 487 2.00 -21.28 -9.88
CA ALA A 487 3.24 -22.04 -9.82
C ALA A 487 4.42 -21.31 -9.11
N PHE A 488 4.35 -19.98 -8.92
CA PHE A 488 5.39 -19.24 -8.20
C PHE A 488 5.22 -19.22 -6.67
N ILE A 489 4.17 -19.86 -6.13
CA ILE A 489 3.91 -19.87 -4.69
C ILE A 489 5.07 -20.46 -3.87
N GLU A 490 5.77 -21.45 -4.39
CA GLU A 490 6.95 -22.04 -3.74
C GLU A 490 8.05 -20.97 -3.53
N GLY A 491 8.36 -20.20 -4.57
CA GLY A 491 9.34 -19.11 -4.48
C GLY A 491 8.94 -18.02 -3.48
N MET A 492 7.64 -17.68 -3.40
CA MET A 492 7.13 -16.73 -2.41
C MET A 492 7.28 -17.26 -0.97
N ILE A 493 6.97 -18.54 -0.72
CA ILE A 493 7.11 -19.19 0.59
C ILE A 493 8.59 -19.28 0.98
N PHE A 494 9.47 -19.70 0.06
CA PHE A 494 10.90 -19.75 0.31
C PHE A 494 11.45 -18.36 0.65
N LYS A 495 11.09 -17.34 -0.14
CA LYS A 495 11.51 -15.96 0.12
C LYS A 495 11.07 -15.48 1.50
N PHE A 496 9.84 -15.79 1.92
CA PHE A 496 9.34 -15.44 3.25
C PHE A 496 10.09 -16.18 4.36
N LEU A 497 10.20 -17.51 4.27
CA LEU A 497 10.79 -18.32 5.33
C LEU A 497 12.29 -18.07 5.46
N ASN A 498 13.02 -17.97 4.36
CA ASN A 498 14.47 -17.82 4.36
C ASN A 498 14.93 -16.41 4.75
N ALA A 499 14.08 -15.40 4.55
CA ALA A 499 14.29 -14.07 5.12
C ALA A 499 13.85 -13.95 6.60
N SER A 500 13.23 -14.99 7.18
CA SER A 500 12.85 -14.98 8.61
C SER A 500 14.01 -15.43 9.51
N THR A 501 14.14 -14.78 10.66
CA THR A 501 15.21 -14.98 11.64
C THR A 501 14.97 -16.22 12.51
N PHE A 502 16.02 -16.69 13.19
CA PHE A 502 15.95 -17.90 14.03
C PHE A 502 15.10 -17.72 15.29
N ASP A 503 14.99 -16.48 15.78
CA ASP A 503 14.16 -16.07 16.91
C ASP A 503 12.72 -15.75 16.49
N GLY A 504 12.33 -16.09 15.25
CA GLY A 504 10.93 -16.12 14.81
C GLY A 504 10.37 -14.79 14.30
N TYR A 505 11.23 -13.90 13.80
CA TYR A 505 10.87 -12.60 13.24
C TYR A 505 11.45 -12.41 11.82
N ASN A 506 11.58 -11.16 11.37
CA ASN A 506 12.04 -10.84 10.02
C ASN A 506 12.55 -9.39 9.91
N PRO A 507 13.39 -9.08 8.90
CA PRO A 507 13.74 -7.71 8.53
C PRO A 507 12.50 -6.93 8.02
N TYR A 508 12.61 -5.60 7.95
CA TYR A 508 11.48 -4.75 7.55
C TYR A 508 11.22 -4.74 6.04
N ARG A 509 12.22 -5.05 5.20
CA ARG A 509 12.15 -4.98 3.74
C ARG A 509 12.76 -6.21 3.08
N VAL A 510 12.13 -6.67 2.00
CA VAL A 510 12.69 -7.68 1.09
C VAL A 510 12.99 -7.06 -0.28
N THR A 511 14.01 -7.59 -0.94
CA THR A 511 14.46 -7.17 -2.27
C THR A 511 14.71 -8.41 -3.15
N LYS A 512 14.91 -8.23 -4.45
CA LYS A 512 15.29 -9.35 -5.34
C LYS A 512 16.49 -10.11 -4.82
N ASP A 513 17.57 -9.39 -4.49
CA ASP A 513 18.83 -9.99 -4.09
C ASP A 513 18.80 -10.52 -2.64
N GLY A 514 17.90 -10.03 -1.77
CA GLY A 514 17.86 -10.46 -0.38
C GLY A 514 16.83 -9.69 0.46
N PHE A 515 17.32 -8.99 1.48
CA PHE A 515 16.53 -8.20 2.43
C PHE A 515 17.39 -7.11 3.07
N ASP A 516 16.73 -6.13 3.69
CA ASP A 516 17.36 -5.04 4.42
C ASP A 516 16.69 -4.85 5.80
N TRP A 517 17.50 -4.55 6.81
CA TRP A 517 17.07 -4.20 8.16
C TRP A 517 17.19 -2.69 8.40
N GLU A 518 16.45 -2.16 9.38
CA GLU A 518 16.60 -0.78 9.82
C GLU A 518 17.87 -0.64 10.67
N THR A 519 18.55 0.51 10.56
CA THR A 519 19.73 0.86 11.35
C THR A 519 19.40 2.03 12.29
N ILE A 520 20.25 2.26 13.30
CA ILE A 520 20.11 3.39 14.22
C ILE A 520 20.85 4.61 13.65
N GLU A 521 20.13 5.71 13.47
CA GLU A 521 20.66 7.04 13.10
C GLU A 521 20.69 7.94 14.35
N PRO A 522 21.87 8.28 14.91
CA PRO A 522 21.99 8.99 16.19
C PRO A 522 21.26 10.34 16.25
N ASP A 523 21.18 11.04 15.11
CA ASP A 523 20.56 12.36 15.00
C ASP A 523 19.06 12.31 14.62
N ASN A 524 18.51 11.12 14.39
CA ASN A 524 17.11 10.92 14.01
C ASN A 524 16.32 10.33 15.18
N PRO A 525 15.53 11.12 15.91
CA PRO A 525 14.75 10.62 17.05
C PRO A 525 13.65 9.61 16.65
N TRP A 526 13.39 9.43 15.35
CA TRP A 526 12.48 8.42 14.79
C TRP A 526 13.19 7.15 14.34
N SER A 527 14.51 7.09 14.43
CA SER A 527 15.32 5.91 14.13
C SER A 527 15.50 5.06 15.38
N TYR A 528 14.60 4.11 15.56
CA TYR A 528 14.71 3.00 16.51
C TYR A 528 14.65 1.70 15.70
N ILE A 529 14.92 0.53 16.28
CA ILE A 529 14.85 -0.77 15.56
C ILE A 529 13.88 -1.71 16.27
N GLY A 530 13.46 -2.79 15.61
CA GLY A 530 12.65 -3.84 16.23
C GLY A 530 11.91 -4.72 15.23
N TYR A 531 10.99 -5.54 15.74
CA TYR A 531 10.22 -6.50 14.95
C TYR A 531 8.71 -6.29 15.13
N TRP A 532 7.97 -6.14 14.04
CA TRP A 532 6.52 -6.00 14.10
C TRP A 532 5.85 -7.33 14.44
N GLY A 533 4.90 -7.31 15.38
CA GLY A 533 4.27 -8.53 15.92
C GLY A 533 3.44 -9.33 14.89
N ASP A 534 2.84 -8.65 13.91
CA ASP A 534 1.93 -9.25 12.93
C ASP A 534 2.64 -9.84 11.71
N HIS A 535 3.91 -9.48 11.45
CA HIS A 535 4.62 -9.76 10.19
C HIS A 535 4.75 -11.24 9.83
N GLN A 536 4.56 -12.16 10.77
CA GLN A 536 4.82 -13.58 10.56
C GLN A 536 3.56 -14.39 10.22
N ILE A 537 2.68 -14.57 11.21
CA ILE A 537 1.67 -15.63 11.21
C ILE A 537 0.69 -15.53 10.06
N ILE A 538 -0.07 -14.43 9.97
CA ILE A 538 -1.18 -14.36 9.01
C ILE A 538 -0.70 -14.30 7.56
N TYR A 539 0.40 -13.58 7.29
CA TYR A 539 0.91 -13.41 5.94
C TYR A 539 1.53 -14.72 5.40
N LEU A 540 2.27 -15.45 6.24
CA LEU A 540 2.75 -16.79 5.90
C LEU A 540 1.58 -17.74 5.67
N LEU A 541 0.60 -17.74 6.57
CA LEU A 541 -0.55 -18.63 6.50
C LEU A 541 -1.29 -18.53 5.18
N LYS A 542 -1.50 -17.32 4.64
CA LYS A 542 -2.21 -17.18 3.36
C LYS A 542 -1.48 -17.86 2.22
N PHE A 543 -0.14 -17.88 2.22
CA PHE A 543 0.63 -18.66 1.24
C PHE A 543 0.54 -20.17 1.48
N LEU A 544 0.61 -20.60 2.75
CA LEU A 544 0.50 -22.02 3.10
C LEU A 544 -0.88 -22.60 2.73
N GLU A 545 -1.96 -21.86 3.00
CA GLU A 545 -3.30 -22.23 2.58
C GLU A 545 -3.43 -22.27 1.04
N PHE A 546 -2.79 -21.32 0.34
CA PHE A 546 -2.84 -21.27 -1.11
C PHE A 546 -2.11 -22.46 -1.76
N ILE A 547 -0.88 -22.76 -1.32
CA ILE A 547 -0.14 -23.90 -1.88
C ILE A 547 -0.84 -25.23 -1.58
N GLU A 548 -1.44 -25.42 -0.40
CA GLU A 548 -2.16 -26.66 -0.09
C GLU A 548 -3.44 -26.82 -0.93
N LYS A 549 -4.12 -25.70 -1.28
CA LYS A 549 -5.27 -25.72 -2.20
C LYS A 549 -4.87 -26.13 -3.62
N CYS A 550 -3.73 -25.65 -4.10
CA CYS A 550 -3.25 -25.84 -5.48
C CYS A 550 -2.40 -27.09 -5.70
N GLN A 551 -1.64 -27.50 -4.69
CA GLN A 551 -0.63 -28.55 -4.72
C GLN A 551 -0.65 -29.33 -3.38
N PRO A 552 -1.74 -30.06 -3.08
CA PRO A 552 -1.84 -30.80 -1.81
C PRO A 552 -0.69 -31.82 -1.66
N GLY A 553 -0.11 -31.91 -0.48
CA GLY A 553 1.06 -32.78 -0.22
C GLY A 553 2.42 -32.11 -0.44
N LYS A 554 2.46 -30.92 -1.05
CA LYS A 554 3.71 -30.24 -1.38
C LYS A 554 4.45 -29.73 -0.14
N LEU A 555 3.75 -29.21 0.86
CA LEU A 555 4.37 -28.78 2.13
C LEU A 555 5.04 -29.94 2.87
N GLN A 556 4.39 -31.10 2.88
CA GLN A 556 4.87 -32.33 3.49
C GLN A 556 6.19 -32.79 2.84
N SER A 557 6.39 -32.54 1.54
CA SER A 557 7.67 -32.84 0.85
C SER A 557 8.88 -32.07 1.40
N TYR A 558 8.64 -30.97 2.14
CA TYR A 558 9.68 -30.16 2.76
C TYR A 558 9.92 -30.48 4.24
N PHE A 559 9.20 -31.43 4.83
CA PHE A 559 9.30 -31.72 6.26
C PHE A 559 10.69 -32.21 6.68
N GLU A 560 11.37 -32.96 5.82
CA GLU A 560 12.71 -33.48 6.08
C GLU A 560 13.79 -32.85 5.20
N LYS A 561 13.41 -32.03 4.21
CA LYS A 561 14.35 -31.40 3.27
C LYS A 561 15.01 -30.18 3.90
N GLU A 562 16.31 -30.28 4.17
CA GLU A 562 17.11 -29.21 4.77
C GLU A 562 17.56 -28.18 3.71
N CYS A 563 16.62 -27.39 3.19
CA CYS A 563 16.87 -26.37 2.17
C CYS A 563 16.41 -24.95 2.56
N PHE A 564 16.04 -24.75 3.82
CA PHE A 564 15.72 -23.42 4.37
C PHE A 564 16.88 -22.89 5.20
N VAL A 565 16.94 -21.58 5.37
CA VAL A 565 18.02 -20.87 6.07
C VAL A 565 17.45 -19.82 7.04
N TYR A 566 18.30 -19.20 7.86
CA TYR A 566 17.91 -18.10 8.74
C TYR A 566 18.60 -16.80 8.35
N ALA A 567 17.82 -15.71 8.30
CA ALA A 567 18.36 -14.36 8.15
C ALA A 567 19.16 -13.93 9.38
N ALA A 568 20.35 -13.38 9.16
CA ALA A 568 21.23 -12.80 10.18
C ALA A 568 20.94 -11.29 10.32
N VAL A 569 19.81 -10.95 10.94
CA VAL A 569 19.50 -9.55 11.28
C VAL A 569 20.25 -9.18 12.57
N PRO A 570 20.99 -8.06 12.63
CA PRO A 570 21.85 -7.72 13.76
C PRO A 570 21.09 -7.15 14.96
N TYR A 571 19.96 -7.76 15.32
CA TYR A 571 19.14 -7.39 16.46
C TYR A 571 19.29 -8.46 17.55
N LYS A 572 19.45 -8.01 18.79
CA LYS A 572 19.59 -8.89 19.95
C LYS A 572 18.44 -8.64 20.92
N ILE A 573 17.49 -9.57 20.96
CA ILE A 573 16.40 -9.52 21.93
C ILE A 573 16.98 -9.83 23.32
N LYS A 574 16.75 -8.94 24.29
CA LYS A 574 17.30 -9.00 25.65
C LYS A 574 16.79 -10.21 26.43
N SER A 575 17.36 -10.42 27.62
CA SER A 575 16.91 -11.48 28.53
C SER A 575 15.44 -11.30 28.93
N TYR A 576 14.77 -12.38 29.30
CA TYR A 576 13.39 -12.29 29.81
C TYR A 576 13.27 -11.34 31.02
N GLU A 577 14.25 -11.37 31.92
CA GLU A 577 14.30 -10.52 33.11
C GLU A 577 14.38 -9.04 32.75
N ASP A 578 15.21 -8.67 31.77
CA ASP A 578 15.31 -7.29 31.29
C ASP A 578 14.01 -6.83 30.61
N ILE A 579 13.36 -7.70 29.84
CA ILE A 579 12.06 -7.41 29.22
C ILE A 579 10.99 -7.20 30.29
N LEU A 580 10.96 -8.02 31.37
CA LEU A 580 10.05 -7.80 32.49
C LEU A 580 10.31 -6.48 33.21
N ASN A 581 11.57 -6.10 33.36
CA ASN A 581 11.97 -4.86 34.01
C ASN A 581 11.55 -3.63 33.18
N ASN A 582 11.73 -3.67 31.85
CA ASN A 582 11.31 -2.62 30.95
C ASN A 582 10.92 -3.16 29.56
N PRO A 583 9.64 -3.45 29.31
CA PRO A 583 9.21 -4.07 28.06
C PRO A 583 9.19 -3.12 26.86
N LYS A 584 9.60 -1.86 27.04
CA LYS A 584 9.79 -0.88 25.96
C LYS A 584 11.24 -0.82 25.47
N ASP A 585 12.19 -1.41 26.20
CA ASP A 585 13.62 -1.40 25.89
C ASP A 585 14.15 -2.85 25.88
N THR A 586 13.92 -3.53 24.76
CA THR A 586 13.95 -5.00 24.69
C THR A 586 14.85 -5.54 23.58
N ILE A 587 15.32 -4.70 22.66
CA ILE A 587 16.14 -5.12 21.52
C ILE A 587 17.29 -4.14 21.33
N ASP A 588 18.51 -4.67 21.43
CA ASP A 588 19.74 -3.93 21.14
C ASP A 588 20.18 -4.14 19.69
N TYR A 589 20.83 -3.13 19.10
CA TYR A 589 21.50 -3.27 17.81
C TYR A 589 22.92 -3.83 18.02
N ASN A 590 23.20 -5.00 17.44
CA ASN A 590 24.50 -5.64 17.53
C ASN A 590 25.42 -5.16 16.40
N HIS A 591 26.16 -4.08 16.65
CA HIS A 591 27.11 -3.51 15.68
C HIS A 591 28.21 -4.48 15.24
N GLU A 592 28.65 -5.40 16.12
CA GLU A 592 29.67 -6.38 15.75
C GLU A 592 29.14 -7.37 14.72
N LEU A 593 27.92 -7.90 14.93
CA LEU A 593 27.25 -8.76 13.97
C LEU A 593 26.95 -8.03 12.66
N ASP A 594 26.54 -6.76 12.71
CA ASP A 594 26.33 -5.94 11.51
C ASP A 594 27.60 -5.82 10.67
N HIS A 595 28.74 -5.49 11.29
CA HIS A 595 30.02 -5.45 10.60
C HIS A 595 30.44 -6.80 10.02
N GLN A 596 30.21 -7.90 10.74
CA GLN A 596 30.50 -9.25 10.27
C GLN A 596 29.64 -9.61 9.05
N VAL A 597 28.32 -9.35 9.11
CA VAL A 597 27.40 -9.60 7.99
C VAL A 597 27.76 -8.75 6.77
N LEU A 598 28.06 -7.47 6.94
CA LEU A 598 28.47 -6.60 5.83
C LEU A 598 29.76 -7.09 5.16
N ALA A 599 30.75 -7.52 5.95
CA ALA A 599 31.98 -8.11 5.42
C ALA A 599 31.72 -9.43 4.67
N GLN A 600 30.85 -10.30 5.21
CA GLN A 600 30.44 -11.54 4.53
C GLN A 600 29.68 -11.25 3.24
N LYS A 601 28.84 -10.20 3.20
CA LYS A 601 28.16 -9.76 1.97
C LYS A 601 29.13 -9.32 0.89
N GLU A 602 30.19 -8.61 1.25
CA GLU A 602 31.25 -8.21 0.32
C GLU A 602 31.98 -9.42 -0.27
N GLU A 603 32.28 -10.43 0.56
CA GLU A 603 32.95 -11.67 0.14
C GLU A 603 32.02 -12.56 -0.71
N MET A 604 30.91 -13.03 -0.14
CA MET A 604 30.05 -14.10 -0.67
C MET A 604 28.96 -13.58 -1.63
N GLY A 605 28.45 -12.37 -1.43
CA GLY A 605 27.20 -11.89 -2.02
C GLY A 605 26.08 -11.81 -0.98
N ALA A 606 24.83 -11.65 -1.40
CA ALA A 606 23.70 -11.46 -0.49
C ALA A 606 23.51 -12.57 0.57
N ASP A 607 23.88 -13.82 0.25
CA ASP A 607 23.87 -14.95 1.18
C ASP A 607 24.81 -14.77 2.38
N GLY A 608 25.74 -13.82 2.35
CA GLY A 608 26.52 -13.40 3.51
C GLY A 608 25.68 -12.77 4.63
N ALA A 609 24.39 -12.52 4.38
CA ALA A 609 23.41 -12.11 5.41
C ALA A 609 22.65 -13.29 6.03
N LEU A 610 23.09 -14.53 5.83
CA LEU A 610 22.49 -15.72 6.43
C LEU A 610 23.33 -16.21 7.62
N LEU A 611 22.68 -16.86 8.59
CA LEU A 611 23.39 -17.46 9.72
C LEU A 611 24.30 -18.60 9.25
N MET A 612 25.53 -18.59 9.75
CA MET A 612 26.52 -19.64 9.53
C MET A 612 26.49 -20.65 10.68
N GLY A 613 26.77 -21.92 10.41
CA GLY A 613 27.08 -22.92 11.42
C GLY A 613 28.56 -22.92 11.82
N ASP A 614 28.93 -23.77 12.79
CA ASP A 614 30.31 -23.92 13.30
C ASP A 614 31.38 -24.23 12.24
N ASN A 615 30.99 -24.81 11.10
CA ASN A 615 31.89 -25.08 9.98
C ASN A 615 32.09 -23.87 9.04
N ASN A 616 31.54 -22.70 9.39
CA ASN A 616 31.55 -21.48 8.60
C ASN A 616 30.86 -21.64 7.22
N GLU A 617 29.88 -22.55 7.14
CA GLU A 617 28.95 -22.71 6.02
C GLU A 617 27.56 -22.22 6.42
N ILE A 618 26.72 -21.87 5.43
CA ILE A 618 25.35 -21.44 5.66
C ILE A 618 24.57 -22.54 6.40
N TYR A 619 23.84 -22.17 7.45
CA TYR A 619 23.10 -23.15 8.25
C TYR A 619 21.74 -23.49 7.61
N HIS A 620 21.58 -24.75 7.18
CA HIS A 620 20.34 -25.24 6.58
C HIS A 620 19.46 -26.00 7.57
N VAL A 621 18.15 -25.79 7.46
CA VAL A 621 17.10 -26.43 8.27
C VAL A 621 15.91 -26.83 7.39
N ASN A 622 15.00 -27.64 7.91
CA ASN A 622 13.79 -28.05 7.17
C ASN A 622 12.58 -27.16 7.48
N PHE A 623 11.47 -27.43 6.79
CA PHE A 623 10.25 -26.66 6.95
C PHE A 623 9.68 -26.71 8.37
N ILE A 624 9.67 -27.88 9.02
CA ILE A 624 9.11 -28.02 10.37
C ILE A 624 9.87 -27.14 11.37
N GLU A 625 11.19 -27.10 11.27
CA GLU A 625 12.01 -26.21 12.09
C GLU A 625 11.69 -24.73 11.85
N LYS A 626 11.51 -24.31 10.59
CA LYS A 626 11.11 -22.92 10.27
C LYS A 626 9.74 -22.56 10.85
N ILE A 627 8.77 -23.49 10.81
CA ILE A 627 7.46 -23.28 11.43
C ILE A 627 7.58 -23.23 12.97
N LEU A 628 8.37 -24.11 13.57
CA LEU A 628 8.60 -24.10 15.01
C LEU A 628 9.27 -22.81 15.48
N ALA A 629 10.26 -22.27 14.76
CA ALA A 629 10.92 -21.01 15.12
C ALA A 629 9.90 -19.87 15.32
N THR A 630 8.99 -19.68 14.34
CA THR A 630 8.00 -18.60 14.39
C THR A 630 6.86 -18.87 15.38
N VAL A 631 6.37 -20.12 15.46
CA VAL A 631 5.30 -20.50 16.39
C VAL A 631 5.77 -20.44 17.84
N LEU A 632 6.95 -20.98 18.15
CA LEU A 632 7.50 -20.97 19.50
C LEU A 632 7.81 -19.54 19.96
N ALA A 633 8.28 -18.65 19.06
CA ALA A 633 8.47 -17.24 19.40
C ALA A 633 7.14 -16.55 19.80
N LYS A 634 6.03 -16.88 19.13
CA LYS A 634 4.70 -16.37 19.51
C LYS A 634 4.18 -17.01 20.80
N MET A 635 4.29 -18.33 20.94
CA MET A 635 3.89 -19.03 22.17
C MET A 635 4.72 -18.62 23.39
N ALA A 636 5.99 -18.28 23.21
CA ALA A 636 6.83 -17.72 24.28
C ALA A 636 6.34 -16.37 24.80
N ASN A 637 5.58 -15.64 23.98
CA ASN A 637 4.95 -14.37 24.33
C ASN A 637 3.44 -14.51 24.59
N PHE A 638 2.91 -15.73 24.67
CA PHE A 638 1.51 -15.96 24.97
C PHE A 638 1.22 -15.66 26.44
N ILE A 639 0.29 -14.72 26.66
CA ILE A 639 -0.26 -14.40 27.96
C ILE A 639 -1.68 -14.99 28.01
N PRO A 640 -1.93 -16.01 28.84
CA PRO A 640 -3.25 -16.63 28.96
C PRO A 640 -4.35 -15.59 29.18
N GLU A 641 -5.51 -15.77 28.55
CA GLU A 641 -6.66 -14.85 28.53
C GLU A 641 -6.39 -13.41 28.03
N ALA A 642 -5.17 -13.08 27.58
CA ALA A 642 -4.83 -11.71 27.14
C ALA A 642 -4.39 -11.62 25.67
N GLY A 643 -3.68 -12.62 25.13
CA GLY A 643 -3.15 -12.61 23.76
C GLY A 643 -1.63 -12.76 23.67
N ILE A 644 -1.02 -12.25 22.58
CA ILE A 644 0.43 -12.29 22.35
C ILE A 644 1.06 -10.96 22.75
N TRP A 645 2.06 -10.98 23.63
CA TRP A 645 2.69 -9.79 24.18
C TRP A 645 3.44 -8.97 23.11
N MET A 646 3.21 -7.66 23.07
CA MET A 646 3.85 -6.72 22.14
C MET A 646 5.10 -6.09 22.75
N ASN A 647 6.21 -6.82 22.80
CA ASN A 647 7.43 -6.42 23.50
C ASN A 647 8.68 -6.32 22.60
N THR A 648 8.51 -6.08 21.30
CA THR A 648 9.58 -6.12 20.29
C THR A 648 9.90 -4.77 19.63
N GLN A 649 9.71 -3.67 20.36
CA GLN A 649 10.02 -2.29 19.95
C GLN A 649 9.32 -1.77 18.67
N ARG A 650 8.36 -2.54 18.12
CA ARG A 650 7.53 -2.15 16.97
C ARG A 650 6.08 -2.56 17.19
N PRO A 651 5.13 -1.79 16.62
CA PRO A 651 3.71 -2.13 16.68
C PRO A 651 3.37 -3.34 15.80
N GLU A 652 2.08 -3.56 15.59
CA GLU A 652 1.56 -4.46 14.56
C GLU A 652 1.11 -3.66 13.32
N TRP A 653 -0.03 -4.03 12.70
CA TRP A 653 -0.52 -3.38 11.48
C TRP A 653 -0.78 -1.88 11.67
N ASN A 654 -1.40 -1.48 12.78
CA ASN A 654 -1.76 -0.10 13.08
C ASN A 654 -0.61 0.66 13.76
N ASP A 655 0.20 1.35 12.96
CA ASP A 655 1.32 2.15 13.46
C ASP A 655 0.88 3.35 14.33
N ALA A 656 -0.38 3.79 14.22
CA ALA A 656 -0.89 4.89 15.05
C ALA A 656 -1.14 4.47 16.51
N ASN A 657 -1.20 3.17 16.81
CA ASN A 657 -1.27 2.60 18.16
C ASN A 657 0.11 2.13 18.67
N ASN A 658 1.20 2.75 18.21
CA ASN A 658 2.56 2.36 18.55
C ASN A 658 2.94 2.46 20.05
N ALA A 659 2.23 3.24 20.85
CA ALA A 659 2.52 3.32 22.29
C ALA A 659 2.06 2.08 23.07
N LEU A 660 1.23 1.22 22.46
CA LEU A 660 0.91 -0.11 22.99
C LEU A 660 2.16 -1.00 23.10
N VAL A 661 3.20 -0.78 22.32
CA VAL A 661 4.45 -1.54 22.47
C VAL A 661 4.98 -1.40 23.89
N GLY A 662 5.26 -2.53 24.52
CA GLY A 662 5.64 -2.66 25.92
C GLY A 662 4.56 -3.35 26.75
N ASN A 663 3.43 -2.69 26.98
CA ASN A 663 2.38 -3.22 27.85
C ASN A 663 1.18 -3.79 27.07
N GLY A 664 1.11 -3.56 25.77
CA GLY A 664 0.05 -4.05 24.91
C GLY A 664 0.15 -5.55 24.66
N VAL A 665 -1.00 -6.20 24.52
CA VAL A 665 -1.11 -7.63 24.23
C VAL A 665 -2.11 -7.82 23.10
N SER A 666 -1.70 -8.50 22.03
CA SER A 666 -2.47 -8.66 20.80
C SER A 666 -3.37 -9.89 20.84
N VAL A 667 -4.68 -9.67 20.91
CA VAL A 667 -5.71 -10.68 20.66
C VAL A 667 -5.89 -10.89 19.14
N VAL A 668 -5.56 -9.88 18.33
CA VAL A 668 -5.53 -9.95 16.86
C VAL A 668 -4.60 -11.07 16.39
N THR A 669 -3.34 -11.04 16.80
CA THR A 669 -2.35 -12.07 16.43
C THR A 669 -2.70 -13.43 17.03
N LEU A 670 -3.31 -13.47 18.23
CA LEU A 670 -3.81 -14.70 18.84
C LEU A 670 -4.85 -15.40 17.96
N ASN A 671 -5.82 -14.66 17.42
CA ASN A 671 -6.86 -15.21 16.53
C ASN A 671 -6.26 -15.78 15.24
N TYR A 672 -5.28 -15.09 14.65
CA TYR A 672 -4.59 -15.61 13.46
C TYR A 672 -3.68 -16.80 13.79
N LEU A 673 -3.07 -16.83 14.98
CA LEU A 673 -2.28 -17.98 15.45
C LEU A 673 -3.16 -19.21 15.66
N ARG A 674 -4.41 -19.03 16.12
CA ARG A 674 -5.41 -20.10 16.16
C ARG A 674 -5.64 -20.69 14.77
N ARG A 675 -5.93 -19.85 13.76
CA ARG A 675 -6.13 -20.30 12.37
C ARG A 675 -4.89 -21.01 11.84
N PHE A 676 -3.70 -20.47 12.12
CA PHE A 676 -2.42 -21.05 11.71
C PHE A 676 -2.20 -22.45 12.28
N LEU A 677 -2.39 -22.62 13.60
CA LEU A 677 -2.17 -23.90 14.26
C LEU A 677 -3.24 -24.93 13.88
N HIS A 678 -4.48 -24.51 13.65
CA HIS A 678 -5.51 -25.41 13.15
C HIS A 678 -5.24 -25.88 11.72
N PHE A 679 -4.78 -24.98 10.84
CA PHE A 679 -4.29 -25.36 9.52
C PHE A 679 -3.12 -26.35 9.65
N PHE A 680 -2.14 -26.04 10.51
CA PHE A 680 -0.97 -26.90 10.69
C PHE A 680 -1.34 -28.28 11.25
N GLU A 681 -2.26 -28.35 12.21
CA GLU A 681 -2.83 -29.60 12.75
C GLU A 681 -3.33 -30.52 11.62
N GLN A 682 -4.11 -30.00 10.68
CA GLN A 682 -4.63 -30.76 9.53
C GLN A 682 -3.51 -31.30 8.63
N ILE A 683 -2.46 -30.50 8.39
CA ILE A 683 -1.28 -30.93 7.61
C ILE A 683 -0.53 -32.05 8.35
N LEU A 684 -0.35 -31.93 9.67
CA LEU A 684 0.32 -32.96 10.47
C LEU A 684 -0.49 -34.25 10.54
N GLU A 685 -1.82 -34.17 10.65
CA GLU A 685 -2.72 -35.34 10.68
C GLU A 685 -2.67 -36.17 9.41
N THR A 686 -2.58 -35.49 8.25
CA THR A 686 -2.52 -36.14 6.94
C THR A 686 -1.11 -36.63 6.55
N SER A 687 -0.07 -36.23 7.28
CA SER A 687 1.31 -36.63 7.00
C SER A 687 1.59 -38.08 7.41
N GLN A 688 2.38 -38.78 6.59
CA GLN A 688 2.89 -40.14 6.85
C GLN A 688 4.25 -40.12 7.58
N THR A 689 4.86 -38.96 7.75
CA THR A 689 6.18 -38.82 8.41
C THR A 689 6.05 -39.09 9.92
N GLU A 690 6.79 -40.07 10.44
CA GLU A 690 6.77 -40.42 11.87
C GLU A 690 7.68 -39.54 12.74
N SER A 691 8.75 -39.00 12.15
CA SER A 691 9.72 -38.16 12.84
C SER A 691 10.43 -37.21 11.88
N PHE A 692 10.97 -36.12 12.39
CA PHE A 692 11.75 -35.14 11.64
C PHE A 692 12.95 -34.71 12.47
N LYS A 693 13.91 -34.01 11.86
CA LYS A 693 15.09 -33.48 12.56
C LYS A 693 14.96 -32.00 12.82
N ILE A 694 15.35 -31.54 14.01
CA ILE A 694 15.51 -30.10 14.29
C ILE A 694 16.85 -29.85 14.97
N SER A 695 17.35 -28.62 14.90
CA SER A 695 18.51 -28.12 15.64
C SER A 695 18.49 -28.58 17.09
N ASN A 696 19.63 -29.06 17.61
CA ASN A 696 19.73 -29.54 18.98
C ASN A 696 19.30 -28.45 19.99
N GLU A 697 19.69 -27.21 19.73
CA GLU A 697 19.38 -26.01 20.49
C GLU A 697 17.85 -25.76 20.54
N MET A 698 17.12 -26.07 19.47
CA MET A 698 15.67 -25.91 19.43
C MET A 698 14.91 -27.01 20.17
N VAL A 699 15.49 -28.22 20.32
CA VAL A 699 14.84 -29.33 21.03
C VAL A 699 14.50 -28.94 22.46
N GLU A 700 15.45 -28.32 23.17
CA GLU A 700 15.26 -27.91 24.56
C GLU A 700 14.16 -26.85 24.67
N PHE A 701 14.20 -25.85 23.79
CA PHE A 701 13.16 -24.81 23.74
C PHE A 701 11.76 -25.39 23.47
N TYR A 702 11.65 -26.21 22.43
CA TYR A 702 10.40 -26.86 22.04
C TYR A 702 9.84 -27.76 23.16
N HIS A 703 10.69 -28.58 23.77
CA HIS A 703 10.26 -29.45 24.88
C HIS A 703 9.84 -28.64 26.10
N ALA A 704 10.61 -27.62 26.49
CA ALA A 704 10.28 -26.77 27.62
C ALA A 704 8.91 -26.09 27.43
N VAL A 705 8.64 -25.50 26.27
CA VAL A 705 7.35 -24.88 25.98
C VAL A 705 6.22 -25.92 26.03
N ARG A 706 6.37 -27.04 25.31
CA ARG A 706 5.34 -28.09 25.25
C ARG A 706 5.02 -28.67 26.64
N GLU A 707 6.04 -29.03 27.40
CA GLU A 707 5.89 -29.68 28.71
C GLU A 707 5.28 -28.73 29.74
N ASN A 708 5.66 -27.45 29.73
CA ASN A 708 5.00 -26.44 30.57
C ASN A 708 3.52 -26.29 30.20
N LEU A 709 3.18 -26.17 28.91
CA LEU A 709 1.77 -26.08 28.49
C LEU A 709 0.97 -27.31 28.93
N ILE A 710 1.49 -28.53 28.75
CA ILE A 710 0.82 -29.75 29.22
C ILE A 710 0.65 -29.75 30.75
N ALA A 711 1.66 -29.32 31.50
CA ALA A 711 1.59 -29.25 32.96
C ALA A 711 0.53 -28.24 33.45
N PHE A 712 0.33 -27.15 32.71
CA PHE A 712 -0.66 -26.11 33.03
C PHE A 712 -2.06 -26.37 32.43
N GLU A 713 -2.22 -27.31 31.49
CA GLU A 713 -3.49 -27.65 30.83
C GLU A 713 -4.68 -27.82 31.80
N PRO A 714 -4.54 -28.41 33.01
CA PRO A 714 -5.64 -28.51 33.97
C PRO A 714 -6.25 -27.16 34.40
N LEU A 715 -5.52 -26.04 34.27
CA LEU A 715 -6.01 -24.70 34.62
C LEU A 715 -7.09 -24.19 33.66
N LEU A 716 -7.19 -24.75 32.44
CA LEU A 716 -8.17 -24.37 31.43
C LEU A 716 -9.63 -24.71 31.83
N ALA A 717 -9.81 -25.52 32.87
CA ALA A 717 -11.14 -25.86 33.40
C ALA A 717 -11.87 -24.66 34.03
N SER A 718 -11.17 -23.54 34.27
CA SER A 718 -11.74 -22.32 34.86
C SER A 718 -10.99 -21.07 34.40
N LYS A 719 -11.38 -19.91 34.92
CA LYS A 719 -10.62 -18.66 34.75
C LYS A 719 -9.22 -18.81 35.38
N ILE A 720 -8.18 -18.38 34.67
CA ILE A 720 -6.79 -18.44 35.13
C ILE A 720 -6.52 -17.27 36.08
N SER A 721 -5.92 -17.54 37.24
CA SER A 721 -5.57 -16.51 38.22
C SER A 721 -4.38 -15.66 37.75
N ASP A 722 -4.28 -14.41 38.20
CA ASP A 722 -3.16 -13.52 37.80
C ASP A 722 -1.79 -14.05 38.25
N GLN A 723 -1.74 -14.81 39.34
CA GLN A 723 -0.54 -15.51 39.79
C GLN A 723 -0.17 -16.67 38.86
N ASP A 724 -1.14 -17.50 38.47
CA ASP A 724 -0.88 -18.62 37.55
C ASP A 724 -0.57 -18.14 36.14
N ARG A 725 -1.21 -17.04 35.71
CA ARG A 725 -0.87 -16.33 34.47
C ARG A 725 0.60 -15.95 34.44
N LYS A 726 1.12 -15.34 35.53
CA LYS A 726 2.54 -15.02 35.64
C LYS A 726 3.40 -16.29 35.59
N LYS A 727 3.06 -17.35 36.33
CA LYS A 727 3.83 -18.61 36.31
C LYS A 727 3.95 -19.20 34.90
N ILE A 728 2.87 -19.19 34.13
CA ILE A 728 2.87 -19.67 32.75
C ILE A 728 3.80 -18.79 31.90
N VAL A 729 3.62 -17.47 31.96
CA VAL A 729 4.41 -16.53 31.13
C VAL A 729 5.91 -16.57 31.50
N ASP A 730 6.24 -16.69 32.79
CA ASP A 730 7.63 -16.86 33.25
C ASP A 730 8.26 -18.11 32.63
N ALA A 731 7.56 -19.26 32.68
CA ALA A 731 8.09 -20.52 32.16
C ALA A 731 8.34 -20.46 30.64
N LEU A 732 7.40 -19.86 29.90
CA LEU A 732 7.47 -19.72 28.44
C LEU A 732 8.54 -18.71 28.02
N GLY A 733 8.59 -17.55 28.68
CA GLY A 733 9.55 -16.48 28.38
C GLY A 733 10.99 -16.85 28.71
N LEU A 734 11.22 -17.57 29.82
CA LEU A 734 12.54 -18.10 30.19
C LEU A 734 13.05 -19.11 29.16
N ALA A 735 12.22 -20.07 28.73
CA ALA A 735 12.61 -21.06 27.73
C ALA A 735 13.09 -20.41 26.41
N ALA A 736 12.39 -19.38 25.95
CA ALA A 736 12.82 -18.61 24.78
C ALA A 736 14.08 -17.78 25.03
N SER A 737 14.27 -17.30 26.26
CA SER A 737 15.44 -16.49 26.66
C SER A 737 16.70 -17.31 26.67
N GLU A 738 16.63 -18.54 27.19
CA GLU A 738 17.74 -19.49 27.18
C GLU A 738 18.13 -19.85 25.74
N TYR A 739 17.15 -20.19 24.89
CA TYR A 739 17.38 -20.51 23.49
C TYR A 739 18.10 -19.39 22.72
N ARG A 740 17.54 -18.18 22.72
CA ARG A 740 18.14 -17.07 21.96
C ARG A 740 19.47 -16.63 22.53
N SER A 741 19.64 -16.65 23.86
CA SER A 741 20.91 -16.32 24.51
C SER A 741 22.01 -17.27 24.09
N HIS A 742 21.70 -18.58 24.03
CA HIS A 742 22.64 -19.58 23.54
C HIS A 742 23.06 -19.30 22.10
N VAL A 743 22.10 -19.14 21.18
CA VAL A 743 22.40 -18.90 19.76
C VAL A 743 23.15 -17.57 19.54
N TYR A 744 22.78 -16.49 20.24
CA TYR A 744 23.50 -15.21 20.13
C TYR A 744 24.96 -15.29 20.62
N GLN A 745 25.25 -16.15 21.60
CA GLN A 745 26.59 -16.25 22.21
C GLN A 745 27.48 -17.30 21.53
N SER A 746 26.88 -18.39 21.04
CA SER A 746 27.61 -19.57 20.58
C SER A 746 27.26 -19.99 19.15
N GLY A 747 26.28 -19.37 18.51
CA GLY A 747 25.79 -19.78 17.19
C GLY A 747 25.04 -21.12 17.23
N PHE A 748 24.81 -21.70 16.06
CA PHE A 748 24.28 -23.06 15.94
C PHE A 748 25.43 -24.07 15.81
N TRP A 749 25.44 -25.08 16.68
CA TRP A 749 26.48 -26.13 16.68
C TRP A 749 26.46 -27.00 15.42
N GLY A 750 25.36 -26.98 14.67
CA GLY A 750 25.23 -27.68 13.40
C GLY A 750 24.64 -29.09 13.50
N LYS A 751 24.46 -29.65 14.70
CA LYS A 751 23.82 -30.96 14.87
C LYS A 751 22.32 -30.85 15.07
N LYS A 752 21.60 -31.83 14.51
CA LYS A 752 20.15 -31.96 14.64
C LYS A 752 19.78 -33.25 15.36
N ARG A 753 18.61 -33.26 16.01
CA ARG A 753 18.05 -34.39 16.73
C ARG A 753 16.71 -34.79 16.13
N THR A 754 16.44 -36.09 16.15
CA THR A 754 15.16 -36.64 15.73
C THR A 754 14.09 -36.37 16.80
N VAL A 755 12.97 -35.80 16.38
CA VAL A 755 11.78 -35.51 17.20
C VAL A 755 10.57 -36.23 16.60
N SER A 756 9.69 -36.75 17.45
CA SER A 756 8.51 -37.49 17.00
C SER A 756 7.38 -36.57 16.51
N MET A 757 6.72 -36.99 15.44
CA MET A 757 5.49 -36.35 14.92
C MET A 757 4.38 -36.34 15.98
N ALA A 758 4.26 -37.41 16.77
CA ALA A 758 3.29 -37.49 17.87
C ALA A 758 3.51 -36.39 18.93
N GLY A 759 4.77 -36.08 19.25
CA GLY A 759 5.10 -34.98 20.14
C GLY A 759 4.66 -33.63 19.59
N LEU A 760 4.88 -33.41 18.29
CA LEU A 760 4.50 -32.16 17.62
C LEU A 760 2.98 -31.99 17.57
N LYS A 761 2.24 -33.06 17.24
CA LYS A 761 0.77 -33.08 17.32
C LYS A 761 0.27 -32.75 18.74
N SER A 762 0.90 -33.31 19.77
CA SER A 762 0.57 -32.99 21.17
C SER A 762 0.81 -31.53 21.51
N PHE A 763 1.93 -30.95 21.06
CA PHE A 763 2.22 -29.51 21.20
C PHE A 763 1.18 -28.62 20.50
N THR A 764 0.82 -28.95 19.26
CA THR A 764 -0.20 -28.20 18.51
C THR A 764 -1.55 -28.26 19.20
N ARG A 765 -2.00 -29.44 19.63
CA ARG A 765 -3.26 -29.64 20.36
C ARG A 765 -3.32 -28.81 21.64
N VAL A 766 -2.31 -28.91 22.50
CA VAL A 766 -2.33 -28.18 23.78
C VAL A 766 -2.24 -26.67 23.54
N SER A 767 -1.45 -26.22 22.56
CA SER A 767 -1.39 -24.80 22.21
C SER A 767 -2.74 -24.27 21.73
N LEU A 768 -3.44 -25.01 20.87
CA LEU A 768 -4.80 -24.67 20.44
C LEU A 768 -5.76 -24.57 21.63
N ALA A 769 -5.73 -25.51 22.58
CA ALA A 769 -6.59 -25.47 23.76
C ALA A 769 -6.40 -24.19 24.60
N PHE A 770 -5.14 -23.77 24.83
CA PHE A 770 -4.85 -22.51 25.53
C PHE A 770 -5.31 -21.27 24.73
N ILE A 771 -5.10 -21.29 23.41
CA ILE A 771 -5.47 -20.18 22.54
C ILE A 771 -7.00 -20.02 22.47
N GLU A 772 -7.74 -21.12 22.31
CA GLU A 772 -9.20 -21.10 22.23
C GLU A 772 -9.83 -20.65 23.56
N HIS A 773 -9.33 -21.13 24.71
CA HIS A 773 -9.71 -20.61 26.03
C HIS A 773 -9.47 -19.09 26.14
N ALA A 774 -8.32 -18.61 25.65
CA ALA A 774 -8.03 -17.19 25.65
C ALA A 774 -8.93 -16.37 24.71
N ILE A 775 -9.33 -16.92 23.56
CA ILE A 775 -10.30 -16.28 22.64
C ILE A 775 -11.66 -16.15 23.34
N GLU A 776 -12.17 -17.23 23.95
CA GLU A 776 -13.43 -17.22 24.71
C GLU A 776 -13.43 -16.16 25.82
N ALA A 777 -12.31 -16.05 26.56
CA ALA A 777 -12.14 -15.05 27.63
C ALA A 777 -12.10 -13.59 27.13
N ASN A 778 -12.00 -13.36 25.82
CA ASN A 778 -11.90 -12.03 25.21
C ASN A 778 -13.19 -11.57 24.50
N GLN A 779 -14.29 -12.31 24.62
CA GLN A 779 -15.59 -11.81 24.18
C GLN A 779 -16.13 -10.76 25.16
N ARG A 780 -16.55 -9.63 24.62
CA ARG A 780 -17.13 -8.50 25.38
C ARG A 780 -18.62 -8.72 25.64
N PRO A 781 -19.21 -8.01 26.63
CA PRO A 781 -20.65 -8.04 26.88
C PRO A 781 -21.52 -7.62 25.69
N ASP A 782 -20.98 -6.78 24.79
CA ASP A 782 -21.65 -6.32 23.56
C ASP A 782 -21.48 -7.29 22.37
N GLN A 783 -20.97 -8.50 22.60
CA GLN A 783 -20.66 -9.56 21.61
C GLN A 783 -19.42 -9.32 20.75
N LEU A 784 -18.83 -8.12 20.76
CA LEU A 784 -17.56 -7.87 20.07
C LEU A 784 -16.40 -8.56 20.79
N PHE A 785 -15.25 -8.64 20.14
CA PHE A 785 -14.02 -9.17 20.73
C PHE A 785 -13.03 -8.06 21.05
N HIS A 786 -12.27 -8.21 22.12
CA HIS A 786 -11.11 -7.36 22.36
C HIS A 786 -10.07 -7.54 21.24
N ALA A 787 -9.44 -6.44 20.81
CA ALA A 787 -8.37 -6.47 19.82
C ALA A 787 -6.99 -6.44 20.49
N TYR A 788 -6.83 -5.49 21.41
CA TYR A 788 -5.63 -5.27 22.18
C TYR A 788 -5.98 -5.09 23.65
N ASN A 789 -5.22 -5.73 24.52
CA ASN A 789 -5.32 -5.63 25.96
C ASN A 789 -4.08 -4.94 26.54
N LEU A 790 -4.14 -4.56 27.81
CA LEU A 790 -3.03 -4.00 28.56
C LEU A 790 -2.59 -4.95 29.67
N LEU A 791 -1.28 -5.12 29.80
CA LEU A 791 -0.63 -5.90 30.84
C LEU A 791 -0.03 -4.98 31.89
N THR A 792 -0.43 -5.17 33.14
CA THR A 792 0.28 -4.60 34.29
C THR A 792 1.13 -5.68 34.95
N ILE A 793 2.44 -5.45 34.97
CA ILE A 793 3.45 -6.36 35.52
C ILE A 793 3.67 -6.04 36.99
N GLN A 794 3.48 -7.02 37.86
CA GLN A 794 3.80 -6.95 39.28
C GLN A 794 4.71 -8.13 39.66
N SER A 795 5.37 -8.04 40.82
CA SER A 795 6.36 -9.03 41.24
C SER A 795 5.79 -10.44 41.40
N ASP A 796 4.52 -10.56 41.82
CA ASP A 796 3.85 -11.84 42.10
C ASP A 796 2.72 -12.19 41.13
N ARG A 797 2.28 -11.27 40.27
CA ARG A 797 1.10 -11.46 39.40
C ARG A 797 1.11 -10.59 38.15
N PHE A 798 0.41 -11.04 37.10
CA PHE A 798 0.15 -10.29 35.87
C PHE A 798 -1.35 -10.00 35.74
N THR A 799 -1.72 -8.72 35.76
CA THR A 799 -3.12 -8.30 35.64
C THR A 799 -3.43 -7.76 34.24
N ILE A 800 -4.66 -8.00 33.78
CA ILE A 800 -5.14 -7.61 32.45
C ILE A 800 -6.14 -6.47 32.60
N ASP A 801 -5.92 -5.40 31.82
CA ASP A 801 -6.88 -4.34 31.59
C ASP A 801 -7.28 -4.30 30.10
N TYR A 802 -8.41 -3.67 29.80
CA TYR A 802 -9.02 -3.72 28.47
C TYR A 802 -9.09 -2.35 27.81
N LEU A 803 -8.98 -2.33 26.48
CA LEU A 803 -9.15 -1.15 25.64
C LEU A 803 -10.55 -1.10 25.00
N PRO A 804 -10.96 0.07 24.45
CA PRO A 804 -12.19 0.19 23.68
C PRO A 804 -12.26 -0.79 22.50
N GLU A 805 -13.47 -1.01 21.99
CA GLU A 805 -13.69 -1.83 20.79
C GLU A 805 -12.87 -1.33 19.60
N MET A 806 -12.33 -2.24 18.80
CA MET A 806 -11.59 -1.90 17.59
C MET A 806 -12.00 -2.82 16.44
N LEU A 807 -12.10 -2.26 15.23
CA LEU A 807 -12.49 -2.99 14.03
C LEU A 807 -11.58 -4.19 13.75
N GLU A 808 -10.28 -4.01 13.95
CA GLU A 808 -9.25 -5.03 13.68
C GLU A 808 -9.44 -6.32 14.50
N GLY A 809 -9.88 -6.21 15.76
CA GLY A 809 -10.20 -7.38 16.57
C GLY A 809 -11.36 -8.20 16.01
N GLN A 810 -12.33 -7.53 15.39
CA GLN A 810 -13.52 -8.18 14.83
C GLN A 810 -13.15 -8.92 13.54
N VAL A 811 -12.33 -8.28 12.70
CA VAL A 811 -11.73 -8.92 11.52
C VAL A 811 -10.98 -10.17 11.91
N ALA A 812 -10.09 -10.09 12.91
CA ALA A 812 -9.29 -11.22 13.34
C ALA A 812 -10.14 -12.36 13.91
N ALA A 813 -11.12 -12.05 14.77
CA ALA A 813 -12.03 -13.04 15.33
C ALA A 813 -12.84 -13.77 14.25
N LEU A 814 -13.41 -13.04 13.29
CA LEU A 814 -14.13 -13.62 12.14
C LEU A 814 -13.22 -14.48 11.25
N SER A 815 -11.95 -14.06 11.09
CA SER A 815 -10.96 -14.81 10.30
C SER A 815 -10.31 -15.98 11.05
N SER A 816 -10.54 -16.17 12.34
CA SER A 816 -9.89 -17.21 13.17
C SER A 816 -10.26 -18.65 12.77
N GLY A 817 -11.39 -18.81 12.08
CA GLY A 817 -12.01 -20.11 11.79
C GLY A 817 -12.57 -20.82 13.02
N TYR A 818 -12.61 -20.18 14.19
CA TYR A 818 -13.09 -20.78 15.45
C TYR A 818 -14.60 -20.65 15.62
N LEU A 819 -15.15 -19.54 15.15
CA LEU A 819 -16.55 -19.18 15.28
C LEU A 819 -17.40 -19.83 14.19
N ASN A 820 -18.63 -20.22 14.53
CA ASN A 820 -19.63 -20.65 13.56
C ASN A 820 -20.42 -19.47 12.94
N GLY A 821 -21.26 -19.75 11.94
CA GLY A 821 -22.02 -18.71 11.23
C GLY A 821 -22.95 -17.90 12.13
N ALA A 822 -23.58 -18.51 13.14
CA ALA A 822 -24.46 -17.80 14.08
C ALA A 822 -23.67 -16.82 14.97
N GLN A 823 -22.54 -17.24 15.52
CA GLN A 823 -21.67 -16.36 16.32
C GLN A 823 -21.10 -15.21 15.47
N ALA A 824 -20.77 -15.46 14.20
CA ALA A 824 -20.34 -14.42 13.29
C ALA A 824 -21.45 -13.38 13.04
N ILE A 825 -22.70 -13.81 12.89
CA ILE A 825 -23.85 -12.89 12.78
C ILE A 825 -23.99 -12.01 14.03
N ASP A 826 -23.81 -12.57 15.23
CA ASP A 826 -23.89 -11.81 16.48
C ASP A 826 -22.83 -10.70 16.52
N ILE A 827 -21.59 -11.00 16.12
CA ILE A 827 -20.51 -10.01 16.00
C ILE A 827 -20.86 -8.94 14.97
N LEU A 828 -21.36 -9.32 13.79
CA LEU A 828 -21.66 -8.38 12.71
C LEU A 828 -22.84 -7.46 13.07
N ASN A 829 -23.86 -8.00 13.73
CA ASN A 829 -24.98 -7.22 14.27
C ASN A 829 -24.49 -6.25 15.36
N ALA A 830 -23.63 -6.70 16.27
CA ALA A 830 -23.03 -5.85 17.28
C ALA A 830 -22.17 -4.74 16.66
N LEU A 831 -21.35 -5.08 15.66
CA LEU A 831 -20.48 -4.14 14.95
C LEU A 831 -21.30 -3.04 14.27
N ARG A 832 -22.40 -3.40 13.59
CA ARG A 832 -23.34 -2.47 12.96
C ARG A 832 -23.98 -1.50 13.96
N ASN A 833 -24.20 -1.94 15.20
CA ASN A 833 -24.81 -1.17 16.28
C ASN A 833 -23.78 -0.42 17.16
N SER A 834 -22.48 -0.66 16.96
CA SER A 834 -21.41 -0.10 17.78
C SER A 834 -21.05 1.35 17.41
N ALA A 835 -20.20 1.97 18.23
CA ALA A 835 -19.62 3.29 17.95
C ALA A 835 -18.65 3.27 16.75
N LEU A 836 -18.29 2.09 16.22
CA LEU A 836 -17.45 1.95 15.05
C LEU A 836 -18.21 2.23 13.75
N TYR A 837 -19.54 2.14 13.74
CA TYR A 837 -20.32 2.40 12.54
C TYR A 837 -20.48 3.91 12.27
N ARG A 838 -19.93 4.37 11.15
CA ARG A 838 -19.94 5.76 10.68
C ARG A 838 -20.99 5.93 9.57
N LYS A 839 -22.09 6.62 9.91
CA LYS A 839 -23.33 6.70 9.13
C LYS A 839 -23.22 7.45 7.80
N ASP A 840 -22.52 8.58 7.74
CA ASP A 840 -22.41 9.42 6.53
C ASP A 840 -21.73 8.67 5.36
N GLN A 841 -20.84 7.73 5.68
CA GLN A 841 -20.14 6.89 4.72
C GLN A 841 -20.67 5.44 4.66
N ASN A 842 -21.66 5.07 5.49
CA ASN A 842 -22.14 3.68 5.64
C ASN A 842 -20.98 2.67 5.77
N SER A 843 -20.03 2.93 6.68
CA SER A 843 -18.85 2.06 6.87
C SER A 843 -18.29 2.16 8.29
N TYR A 844 -17.11 1.63 8.53
CA TYR A 844 -16.56 1.44 9.89
C TYR A 844 -15.24 2.20 10.12
N ILE A 845 -15.14 2.88 11.26
CA ILE A 845 -13.89 3.47 11.77
C ILE A 845 -13.09 2.44 12.59
N LEU A 846 -11.79 2.67 12.79
CA LEU A 846 -10.90 1.71 13.45
C LEU A 846 -11.20 1.54 14.95
N TYR A 847 -11.56 2.62 15.62
CA TYR A 847 -11.89 2.71 17.05
C TYR A 847 -12.85 3.90 17.26
N PRO A 848 -13.58 3.96 18.38
CA PRO A 848 -14.57 4.99 18.62
C PRO A 848 -14.01 6.39 18.48
N ASN A 849 -14.77 7.26 17.80
CA ASN A 849 -14.49 8.68 17.79
C ASN A 849 -14.73 9.25 19.21
N LYS A 850 -13.87 10.18 19.67
CA LYS A 850 -13.97 10.76 21.02
C LYS A 850 -13.65 12.25 21.02
N ASP A 851 -14.25 12.97 21.95
CA ASP A 851 -13.93 14.36 22.20
C ASP A 851 -12.64 14.46 23.02
N LEU A 852 -11.65 15.19 22.50
CA LEU A 852 -10.43 15.50 23.23
C LEU A 852 -10.61 16.75 24.07
N PRO A 853 -10.00 16.82 25.27
CA PRO A 853 -10.05 18.02 26.08
C PRO A 853 -9.55 19.24 25.30
N ASN A 854 -10.36 20.31 25.29
CA ASN A 854 -9.96 21.58 24.71
C ASN A 854 -8.70 22.14 25.38
N PHE A 855 -7.96 22.99 24.67
CA PHE A 855 -6.66 23.51 25.09
C PHE A 855 -6.64 24.11 26.50
N LEU A 856 -7.68 24.86 26.90
CA LEU A 856 -7.74 25.52 28.20
C LEU A 856 -8.09 24.58 29.36
N ILE A 857 -8.59 23.37 29.07
CA ILE A 857 -9.05 22.42 30.10
C ILE A 857 -8.00 21.34 30.34
N LYS A 858 -7.28 20.90 29.29
CA LYS A 858 -6.43 19.70 29.29
C LYS A 858 -5.29 19.67 30.33
N ASN A 859 -4.87 20.82 30.84
CA ASN A 859 -3.77 20.95 31.82
C ASN A 859 -4.24 21.81 33.00
N THR A 860 -5.24 21.36 33.73
CA THR A 860 -5.76 22.09 34.90
C THR A 860 -5.77 21.17 36.12
N LEU A 861 -5.07 21.58 37.17
CA LEU A 861 -5.09 20.91 38.45
C LEU A 861 -6.23 21.45 39.31
N SER A 862 -6.94 20.57 39.99
CA SER A 862 -7.87 20.99 41.04
C SER A 862 -7.11 21.58 42.24
N THR A 863 -7.72 22.52 42.96
CA THR A 863 -7.16 23.07 44.20
C THR A 863 -6.77 21.97 45.19
N GLN A 864 -7.60 20.93 45.29
CA GLN A 864 -7.35 19.77 46.16
C GLN A 864 -6.08 18.99 45.77
N GLN A 865 -5.77 18.85 44.47
CA GLN A 865 -4.54 18.18 44.03
C GLN A 865 -3.30 19.00 44.38
N VAL A 866 -3.36 20.33 44.25
CA VAL A 866 -2.25 21.22 44.62
C VAL A 866 -2.02 21.19 46.13
N GLU A 867 -3.08 21.26 46.93
CA GLU A 867 -3.01 21.31 48.39
C GLU A 867 -2.46 20.03 49.04
N GLN A 868 -2.43 18.90 48.30
CA GLN A 868 -1.84 17.64 48.77
C GLN A 868 -0.31 17.64 48.75
N SER A 869 0.33 18.54 47.99
CA SER A 869 1.79 18.59 47.86
C SER A 869 2.36 19.87 48.46
N ALA A 870 3.18 19.70 49.50
CA ALA A 870 3.95 20.78 50.10
C ALA A 870 4.92 21.40 49.09
N LEU A 871 5.50 20.60 48.18
CA LEU A 871 6.33 21.09 47.08
C LEU A 871 5.54 22.02 46.15
N LEU A 872 4.37 21.61 45.65
CA LEU A 872 3.59 22.42 44.71
C LEU A 872 3.11 23.75 45.34
N ILE A 873 2.65 23.72 46.59
CA ILE A 873 2.29 24.93 47.34
C ILE A 873 3.50 25.88 47.45
N ASN A 874 4.67 25.35 47.80
CA ASN A 874 5.87 26.15 47.99
C ASN A 874 6.35 26.78 46.67
N LEU A 875 6.32 26.02 45.58
CA LEU A 875 6.65 26.52 44.23
C LEU A 875 5.74 27.67 43.82
N LEU A 876 4.41 27.56 44.05
CA LEU A 876 3.47 28.65 43.78
C LEU A 876 3.76 29.90 44.64
N LYS A 877 4.02 29.71 45.94
CA LYS A 877 4.37 30.80 46.86
C LYS A 877 5.64 31.54 46.43
N ASN A 878 6.60 30.82 45.89
CA ASN A 878 7.88 31.35 45.42
C ASN A 878 7.84 31.85 43.96
N HIS A 879 6.66 31.82 43.31
CA HIS A 879 6.50 32.13 41.88
C HIS A 879 7.45 31.31 40.97
N ASN A 880 7.78 30.09 41.39
CA ASN A 880 8.66 29.18 40.65
C ASN A 880 7.83 28.34 39.66
N THR A 881 7.95 28.67 38.38
CA THR A 881 7.14 28.07 37.32
C THR A 881 7.75 26.81 36.69
N GLN A 882 8.80 26.24 37.28
CA GLN A 882 9.48 25.08 36.71
C GLN A 882 8.58 23.84 36.63
N ILE A 883 7.71 23.60 37.62
CA ILE A 883 6.75 22.49 37.61
C ILE A 883 5.31 22.97 37.47
N ILE A 884 4.92 24.03 38.20
CA ILE A 884 3.54 24.49 38.33
C ILE A 884 3.47 26.01 38.20
N ASN A 885 2.43 26.52 37.56
CA ASN A 885 2.09 27.95 37.54
C ASN A 885 0.60 28.16 37.87
N GLN A 886 0.21 29.40 38.15
CA GLN A 886 -1.17 29.78 38.46
C GLN A 886 -1.62 30.93 37.54
N ASP A 887 -2.81 30.80 36.95
CA ASP A 887 -3.40 31.83 36.11
C ASP A 887 -4.01 32.99 36.93
N ILE A 888 -4.47 34.03 36.23
CA ILE A 888 -5.08 35.21 36.88
C ILE A 888 -6.42 34.92 37.58
N ASN A 889 -7.04 33.77 37.28
CA ASN A 889 -8.30 33.33 37.88
C ASN A 889 -8.07 32.35 39.05
N GLY A 890 -6.82 32.02 39.35
CA GLY A 890 -6.43 31.14 40.45
C GLY A 890 -6.33 29.65 40.08
N ALA A 891 -6.56 29.26 38.82
CA ALA A 891 -6.38 27.89 38.37
C ALA A 891 -4.88 27.55 38.26
N SER A 892 -4.50 26.31 38.58
CA SER A 892 -3.11 25.86 38.52
C SER A 892 -2.87 24.91 37.35
N HIS A 893 -1.69 25.03 36.74
CA HIS A 893 -1.32 24.30 35.54
C HIS A 893 0.11 23.75 35.69
N PHE A 894 0.38 22.56 35.14
CA PHE A 894 1.76 22.13 34.96
C PHE A 894 2.48 23.03 33.95
N ASN A 895 3.81 23.06 34.00
CA ASN A 895 4.64 23.75 33.03
C ASN A 895 4.30 23.29 31.59
N GLY A 896 4.23 24.24 30.66
CA GLY A 896 3.83 24.00 29.26
C GLY A 896 4.88 23.27 28.41
N ASP A 897 6.12 23.14 28.89
CA ASP A 897 7.21 22.42 28.22
C ASP A 897 7.20 20.92 28.51
N PHE A 898 6.32 20.45 29.42
CA PHE A 898 6.21 19.04 29.75
C PHE A 898 5.42 18.28 28.69
N HIS A 899 6.04 17.24 28.14
CA HIS A 899 5.41 16.30 27.22
C HIS A 899 4.89 15.08 27.98
N ASN A 900 5.64 14.60 28.99
CA ASN A 900 5.30 13.42 29.77
C ASN A 900 6.00 13.42 31.15
N ALA A 901 5.80 12.34 31.92
CA ALA A 901 6.34 12.20 33.27
C ALA A 901 7.88 12.21 33.34
N ALA A 902 8.60 11.91 32.26
CA ALA A 902 10.06 11.97 32.23
C ALA A 902 10.57 13.42 32.32
N ASP A 903 9.88 14.37 31.67
CA ASP A 903 10.19 15.79 31.78
C ASP A 903 9.97 16.27 33.22
N VAL A 904 8.86 15.88 33.83
CA VAL A 904 8.57 16.17 35.25
C VAL A 904 9.65 15.60 36.16
N LYS A 905 10.05 14.34 35.95
CA LYS A 905 11.11 13.69 36.74
C LYS A 905 12.45 14.42 36.58
N LYS A 906 12.84 14.76 35.36
CA LYS A 906 14.06 15.53 35.08
C LYS A 906 14.04 16.89 35.78
N THR A 907 12.91 17.58 35.77
CA THR A 907 12.77 18.87 36.46
C THR A 907 12.75 18.71 37.99
N LEU A 908 12.12 17.65 38.52
CA LEU A 908 12.20 17.29 39.94
C LEU A 908 13.64 17.02 40.37
N ASP A 909 14.42 16.26 39.57
CA ASP A 909 15.84 15.99 39.84
C ASP A 909 16.67 17.28 39.85
N GLN A 910 16.40 18.21 38.93
CA GLN A 910 17.04 19.53 38.89
C GLN A 910 16.69 20.39 40.12
N LEU A 911 15.42 20.40 40.55
CA LEU A 911 14.98 21.10 41.76
C LEU A 911 15.58 20.45 43.03
N GLY A 912 15.73 19.13 43.05
CA GLY A 912 16.33 18.39 44.16
C GLY A 912 17.79 18.75 44.43
N ASN A 913 18.49 19.33 43.46
CA ASN A 913 19.85 19.85 43.63
C ASN A 913 19.90 21.23 44.33
N GLN A 914 18.76 21.91 44.47
CA GLN A 914 18.65 23.20 45.12
C GLN A 914 18.35 23.00 46.61
N ALA A 915 19.15 23.62 47.48
CA ALA A 915 19.02 23.44 48.94
C ALA A 915 17.61 23.77 49.47
N GLU A 916 16.92 24.73 48.85
CA GLU A 916 15.56 25.15 49.21
C GLU A 916 14.49 24.07 48.95
N TYR A 917 14.64 23.26 47.89
CA TYR A 917 13.62 22.29 47.46
C TYR A 917 14.00 20.82 47.69
N LYS A 918 15.25 20.54 48.07
CA LYS A 918 15.79 19.17 48.21
C LYS A 918 14.93 18.25 49.08
N GLU A 919 14.56 18.70 50.28
CA GLU A 919 13.74 17.89 51.20
C GLU A 919 12.30 17.72 50.68
N LEU A 920 11.72 18.78 50.10
CA LEU A 920 10.37 18.76 49.52
C LEU A 920 10.28 17.84 48.30
N VAL A 921 11.29 17.81 47.44
CA VAL A 921 11.35 16.89 46.29
C VAL A 921 11.46 15.44 46.78
N ALA A 922 12.32 15.15 47.75
CA ALA A 922 12.46 13.80 48.31
C ALA A 922 11.15 13.29 48.94
N GLN A 923 10.35 14.20 49.50
CA GLN A 923 9.04 13.88 50.07
C GLN A 923 7.94 13.68 49.00
N ASP A 924 7.82 14.61 48.06
CA ASP A 924 6.62 14.73 47.21
C ASP A 924 6.80 14.26 45.75
N ALA A 925 8.01 13.92 45.29
CA ALA A 925 8.24 13.58 43.86
C ALA A 925 7.27 12.52 43.32
N ASN A 926 7.06 11.42 44.05
CA ASN A 926 6.13 10.36 43.65
C ASN A 926 4.66 10.81 43.65
N LEU A 927 4.29 11.75 44.52
CA LEU A 927 2.95 12.33 44.56
C LEU A 927 2.75 13.27 43.35
N VAL A 928 3.73 14.12 43.03
CA VAL A 928 3.67 15.01 41.87
C VAL A 928 3.56 14.21 40.57
N LEU A 929 4.34 13.14 40.41
CA LEU A 929 4.23 12.24 39.25
C LEU A 929 2.85 11.57 39.17
N ARG A 930 2.24 11.25 40.30
CA ARG A 930 0.86 10.70 40.36
C ARG A 930 -0.18 11.75 39.97
N ILE A 931 -0.09 12.97 40.48
CA ILE A 931 -0.99 14.08 40.11
C ILE A 931 -0.86 14.37 38.61
N PHE A 932 0.37 14.36 38.07
CA PHE A 932 0.60 14.52 36.63
C PHE A 932 -0.10 13.41 35.84
N GLU A 933 0.02 12.16 36.27
CA GLU A 933 -0.68 11.04 35.65
C GLU A 933 -2.21 11.13 35.79
N GLU A 934 -2.74 11.62 36.92
CA GLU A 934 -4.18 11.84 37.10
C GLU A 934 -4.73 12.92 36.15
N VAL A 935 -3.95 13.97 35.89
CA VAL A 935 -4.34 15.06 34.97
C VAL A 935 -4.32 14.59 33.51
N PHE A 936 -3.29 13.85 33.10
CA PHE A 936 -3.07 13.52 31.68
C PHE A 936 -3.48 12.09 31.28
N ASN A 937 -3.62 11.18 32.24
CA ASN A 937 -3.98 9.77 32.03
C ASN A 937 -3.15 9.09 30.92
N HIS A 938 -1.82 9.26 30.96
CA HIS A 938 -0.93 8.73 29.94
C HIS A 938 -0.90 7.20 29.91
N LYS A 939 -1.29 6.50 30.97
CA LYS A 939 -1.49 5.04 30.96
C LYS A 939 -2.52 4.59 29.92
N ALA A 940 -3.52 5.43 29.61
CA ALA A 940 -4.51 5.15 28.56
C ALA A 940 -4.06 5.59 27.16
N PHE A 941 -2.85 6.14 27.01
CA PHE A 941 -2.31 6.57 25.73
C PHE A 941 -1.85 5.37 24.91
N THR A 942 -2.59 5.04 23.86
CA THR A 942 -2.28 3.93 22.95
C THR A 942 -1.39 4.35 21.78
N GLY A 943 -1.19 5.65 21.58
CA GLY A 943 -0.42 6.23 20.48
C GLY A 943 -1.12 7.44 19.87
N ARG A 944 -0.59 7.92 18.74
CA ARG A 944 -1.15 9.09 18.02
C ARG A 944 -2.58 8.89 17.51
N SER A 945 -3.02 7.64 17.36
CA SER A 945 -4.38 7.21 17.01
C SER A 945 -5.49 8.03 17.68
N GLY A 946 -5.37 8.18 19.00
CA GLY A 946 -6.34 8.87 19.84
C GLY A 946 -6.13 10.37 19.94
N THR A 947 -5.19 10.98 19.20
CA THR A 947 -4.80 12.39 19.39
C THR A 947 -4.71 13.20 18.08
N PHE A 948 -5.17 12.65 16.95
CA PHE A 948 -5.22 13.35 15.66
C PHE A 948 -6.46 12.96 14.84
N PHE A 949 -6.74 13.68 13.74
CA PHE A 949 -8.04 13.69 13.05
C PHE A 949 -8.01 13.27 11.57
N GLY A 950 -6.96 12.56 11.15
CA GLY A 950 -6.79 12.05 9.79
C GLY A 950 -5.99 10.75 9.80
N TYR A 951 -5.78 10.13 8.62
CA TYR A 951 -5.12 8.83 8.52
C TYR A 951 -5.85 7.76 9.33
N GLU A 952 -5.18 7.12 10.29
CA GLU A 952 -5.79 6.17 11.23
C GLU A 952 -6.63 6.88 12.32
N GLY A 953 -6.53 8.20 12.47
CA GLY A 953 -7.04 8.96 13.61
C GLY A 953 -8.55 9.00 13.82
N LEU A 954 -8.96 9.79 14.80
CA LEU A 954 -10.33 9.89 15.30
C LEU A 954 -11.32 10.25 14.17
N GLY A 955 -12.38 9.45 14.05
CA GLY A 955 -13.46 9.62 13.06
C GLY A 955 -13.07 9.26 11.62
N SER A 956 -11.84 8.79 11.38
CA SER A 956 -11.35 8.40 10.05
C SER A 956 -11.67 6.93 9.75
N ILE A 957 -12.17 6.66 8.54
CA ILE A 957 -12.28 5.30 8.01
C ILE A 957 -10.96 4.95 7.35
N TYR A 958 -10.36 3.83 7.71
CA TYR A 958 -9.17 3.29 7.05
C TYR A 958 -9.55 2.08 6.20
N TRP A 959 -9.59 2.27 4.88
CA TRP A 959 -10.31 1.38 3.96
C TRP A 959 -9.72 -0.02 3.85
N HIS A 960 -8.41 -0.18 4.07
CA HIS A 960 -7.77 -1.50 4.08
C HIS A 960 -8.40 -2.41 5.15
N MET A 961 -8.65 -1.89 6.36
CA MET A 961 -9.26 -2.71 7.42
C MET A 961 -10.72 -3.06 7.13
N VAL A 962 -11.46 -2.16 6.46
CA VAL A 962 -12.83 -2.44 6.01
C VAL A 962 -12.85 -3.53 4.94
N SER A 963 -11.93 -3.50 3.97
CA SER A 963 -11.83 -4.58 2.98
C SER A 963 -11.34 -5.90 3.59
N LYS A 964 -10.52 -5.88 4.65
CA LYS A 964 -10.23 -7.09 5.43
C LYS A 964 -11.47 -7.65 6.11
N LEU A 965 -12.31 -6.80 6.71
CA LEU A 965 -13.61 -7.22 7.24
C LEU A 965 -14.46 -7.87 6.15
N HIS A 966 -14.54 -7.23 4.97
CA HIS A 966 -15.31 -7.75 3.85
C HIS A 966 -14.83 -9.16 3.43
N LEU A 967 -13.51 -9.36 3.36
CA LEU A 967 -12.91 -10.66 3.07
C LEU A 967 -13.16 -11.68 4.18
N ALA A 968 -13.08 -11.29 5.46
CA ALA A 968 -13.38 -12.16 6.59
C ALA A 968 -14.84 -12.65 6.56
N VAL A 969 -15.79 -11.75 6.26
CA VAL A 969 -17.21 -12.12 6.11
C VAL A 969 -17.41 -13.07 4.92
N PHE A 970 -16.72 -12.84 3.80
CA PHE A 970 -16.71 -13.80 2.69
C PHE A 970 -16.21 -15.19 3.12
N GLU A 971 -15.08 -15.28 3.84
CA GLU A 971 -14.55 -16.55 4.33
C GLU A 971 -15.53 -17.25 5.28
N VAL A 972 -16.22 -16.51 6.16
CA VAL A 972 -17.28 -17.04 7.03
C VAL A 972 -18.45 -17.60 6.22
N ILE A 973 -18.90 -16.90 5.18
CA ILE A 973 -19.97 -17.39 4.29
C ILE A 973 -19.55 -18.71 3.62
N GLN A 974 -18.31 -18.78 3.12
CA GLN A 974 -17.78 -20.00 2.51
C GLN A 974 -17.76 -21.16 3.50
N HIS A 975 -17.29 -20.93 4.73
CA HIS A 975 -17.32 -21.96 5.77
C HIS A 975 -18.74 -22.39 6.14
N ALA A 976 -19.69 -21.45 6.29
CA ALA A 976 -21.09 -21.77 6.58
C ALA A 976 -21.72 -22.61 5.45
N MET A 977 -21.39 -22.30 4.18
CA MET A 977 -21.81 -23.09 3.03
C MET A 977 -21.18 -24.48 3.00
N GLU A 978 -19.88 -24.61 3.32
CA GLU A 978 -19.19 -25.91 3.38
C GLU A 978 -19.71 -26.80 4.51
N ASN A 979 -20.04 -26.19 5.67
CA ASN A 979 -20.62 -26.86 6.83
C ASN A 979 -22.13 -27.12 6.71
N LYS A 980 -22.74 -26.73 5.57
CA LYS A 980 -24.18 -26.89 5.30
C LYS A 980 -25.06 -26.26 6.39
N GLU A 981 -24.66 -25.09 6.88
CA GLU A 981 -25.50 -24.32 7.80
C GLU A 981 -26.82 -23.91 7.12
N SER A 982 -27.81 -23.54 7.93
CA SER A 982 -29.15 -23.19 7.43
C SER A 982 -29.11 -22.03 6.43
N GLN A 983 -29.98 -22.06 5.42
CA GLN A 983 -30.08 -20.99 4.42
C GLN A 983 -30.31 -19.61 5.07
N SER A 984 -31.06 -19.55 6.19
CA SER A 984 -31.27 -18.31 6.94
C SER A 984 -29.99 -17.70 7.51
N ILE A 985 -29.01 -18.53 7.92
CA ILE A 985 -27.70 -18.04 8.39
C ILE A 985 -26.90 -17.49 7.21
N ILE A 986 -26.86 -18.24 6.10
CA ILE A 986 -26.16 -17.83 4.88
C ILE A 986 -26.74 -16.50 4.36
N ASP A 987 -28.06 -16.37 4.29
CA ASP A 987 -28.75 -15.16 3.84
C ASP A 987 -28.46 -13.96 4.75
N ALA A 988 -28.43 -14.16 6.08
CA ALA A 988 -28.10 -13.10 7.03
C ALA A 988 -26.65 -12.62 6.91
N LEU A 989 -25.70 -13.54 6.70
CA LEU A 989 -24.30 -13.19 6.44
C LEU A 989 -24.15 -12.44 5.11
N LEU A 990 -24.88 -12.84 4.07
CA LEU A 990 -24.89 -12.18 2.76
C LEU A 990 -25.40 -10.74 2.82
N ILE A 991 -26.35 -10.43 3.70
CA ILE A 991 -26.79 -9.06 3.94
C ILE A 991 -25.63 -8.20 4.45
N HIS A 992 -24.90 -8.67 5.46
CA HIS A 992 -23.73 -7.96 5.98
C HIS A 992 -22.63 -7.81 4.94
N PHE A 993 -22.37 -8.85 4.15
CA PHE A 993 -21.44 -8.81 3.02
C PHE A 993 -21.79 -7.68 2.04
N ASP A 994 -23.05 -7.60 1.59
CA ASP A 994 -23.51 -6.55 0.67
C ASP A 994 -23.43 -5.15 1.29
N GLU A 995 -23.79 -5.00 2.57
CA GLU A 995 -23.75 -3.71 3.26
C GLU A 995 -22.31 -3.18 3.41
N ILE A 996 -21.36 -4.07 3.76
CA ILE A 996 -19.94 -3.74 3.84
C ILE A 996 -19.41 -3.38 2.44
N GLY A 997 -19.72 -4.18 1.42
CA GLY A 997 -19.34 -3.93 0.03
C GLY A 997 -19.87 -2.60 -0.51
N ALA A 998 -21.13 -2.27 -0.21
CA ALA A 998 -21.72 -0.96 -0.52
C ALA A 998 -21.00 0.19 0.21
N GLY A 999 -20.53 -0.06 1.44
CA GLY A 999 -19.73 0.86 2.23
C GLY A 999 -18.38 1.23 1.61
N ILE A 1000 -17.72 0.30 0.93
CA ILE A 1000 -16.47 0.55 0.16
C ILE A 1000 -16.65 1.67 -0.85
N GLY A 1001 -17.84 1.75 -1.48
CA GLY A 1001 -18.31 2.98 -2.09
C GLY A 1001 -18.15 3.12 -3.60
N VAL A 1002 -17.93 2.03 -4.35
CA VAL A 1002 -17.85 2.03 -5.83
C VAL A 1002 -19.06 2.70 -6.50
N HIS A 1003 -20.24 2.62 -5.86
CA HIS A 1003 -21.48 3.22 -6.35
C HIS A 1003 -21.90 4.51 -5.64
N LYS A 1004 -21.08 5.03 -4.71
CA LYS A 1004 -21.32 6.36 -4.12
C LYS A 1004 -21.25 7.44 -5.19
N SER A 1005 -21.91 8.57 -4.95
CA SER A 1005 -21.68 9.76 -5.77
C SER A 1005 -20.25 10.29 -5.54
N PRO A 1006 -19.65 11.00 -6.50
CA PRO A 1006 -18.37 11.66 -6.29
C PRO A 1006 -18.37 12.65 -5.12
N ALA A 1007 -19.53 13.22 -4.76
CA ALA A 1007 -19.65 14.11 -3.62
C ALA A 1007 -19.50 13.39 -2.27
N VAL A 1008 -20.07 12.18 -2.14
CA VAL A 1008 -19.95 11.39 -0.91
C VAL A 1008 -18.58 10.71 -0.84
N TYR A 1009 -18.08 10.18 -1.96
CA TYR A 1009 -16.76 9.56 -2.03
C TYR A 1009 -15.63 10.59 -1.90
N GLY A 1010 -15.82 11.76 -2.51
CA GLY A 1010 -14.87 12.86 -2.60
C GLY A 1010 -13.74 12.66 -3.61
N ALA A 1011 -13.91 11.75 -4.57
CA ALA A 1011 -13.02 11.50 -5.71
C ALA A 1011 -13.77 10.66 -6.76
N PHE A 1012 -13.08 10.12 -7.77
CA PHE A 1012 -13.61 9.05 -8.62
C PHE A 1012 -13.83 7.77 -7.77
N PRO A 1013 -15.07 7.26 -7.63
CA PRO A 1013 -15.37 6.08 -6.81
C PRO A 1013 -14.69 4.78 -7.29
N THR A 1014 -14.23 4.76 -8.54
CA THR A 1014 -13.49 3.62 -9.12
C THR A 1014 -12.04 3.55 -8.65
N ASP A 1015 -11.50 4.57 -7.99
CA ASP A 1015 -10.10 4.62 -7.57
C ASP A 1015 -9.96 4.31 -6.07
N PRO A 1016 -9.05 3.41 -5.65
CA PRO A 1016 -8.78 3.15 -4.24
C PRO A 1016 -8.03 4.30 -3.57
N TYR A 1017 -8.32 4.51 -2.29
CA TYR A 1017 -7.70 5.49 -1.41
C TYR A 1017 -7.45 4.86 -0.03
N SER A 1018 -6.41 5.29 0.69
CA SER A 1018 -6.10 4.69 2.01
C SER A 1018 -7.17 4.98 3.06
N HIS A 1019 -7.66 6.22 3.13
CA HIS A 1019 -8.57 6.62 4.21
C HIS A 1019 -9.56 7.72 3.81
N THR A 1020 -10.58 7.92 4.64
CA THR A 1020 -11.54 9.03 4.53
C THR A 1020 -11.75 9.63 5.92
N PRO A 1021 -11.17 10.81 6.23
CA PRO A 1021 -11.28 11.43 7.54
C PRO A 1021 -12.70 11.97 7.76
N PHE A 1022 -12.97 12.47 8.97
CA PHE A 1022 -14.31 12.94 9.32
C PHE A 1022 -14.78 14.14 8.47
N ASN A 1023 -13.86 15.02 8.07
CA ASN A 1023 -14.15 16.32 7.45
C ASN A 1023 -13.74 16.45 5.96
N LYS A 1024 -13.30 15.35 5.32
CA LYS A 1024 -12.93 15.35 3.90
C LYS A 1024 -13.40 14.06 3.23
N GLY A 1025 -13.36 14.07 1.90
CA GLY A 1025 -13.49 12.86 1.09
C GLY A 1025 -12.25 11.97 1.13
N ALA A 1026 -12.19 11.00 0.22
CA ALA A 1026 -11.10 10.04 0.09
C ALA A 1026 -9.72 10.71 -0.04
N GLN A 1027 -8.72 10.20 0.71
CA GLN A 1027 -7.36 10.73 0.79
C GLN A 1027 -6.32 9.64 0.53
N GLN A 1028 -5.20 10.05 -0.07
CA GLN A 1028 -4.07 9.20 -0.48
C GLN A 1028 -4.41 8.16 -1.57
N PRO A 1029 -4.35 8.54 -2.86
CA PRO A 1029 -4.78 7.67 -3.97
C PRO A 1029 -3.86 6.48 -4.20
N GLY A 1030 -4.40 5.42 -4.82
CA GLY A 1030 -3.64 4.39 -5.52
C GLY A 1030 -3.21 3.20 -4.66
N MET A 1031 -1.91 3.08 -4.39
CA MET A 1031 -1.24 1.88 -3.89
C MET A 1031 -1.47 1.59 -2.38
N THR A 1032 -2.72 1.40 -1.99
CA THR A 1032 -3.14 0.93 -0.66
C THR A 1032 -3.25 -0.60 -0.63
N GLY A 1033 -2.97 -1.24 0.52
CA GLY A 1033 -3.16 -2.68 0.71
C GLY A 1033 -4.62 -3.13 0.60
N GLN A 1034 -5.59 -2.19 0.61
CA GLN A 1034 -7.00 -2.45 0.35
C GLN A 1034 -7.22 -3.27 -0.93
N VAL A 1035 -6.48 -2.95 -1.99
CA VAL A 1035 -6.75 -3.49 -3.33
C VAL A 1035 -6.57 -5.00 -3.39
N LYS A 1036 -5.63 -5.57 -2.62
CA LYS A 1036 -5.39 -7.01 -2.61
C LYS A 1036 -6.56 -7.76 -1.99
N GLU A 1037 -7.18 -7.18 -0.95
CA GLU A 1037 -8.34 -7.78 -0.29
C GLU A 1037 -9.53 -7.77 -1.25
N ASP A 1038 -9.78 -6.63 -1.92
CA ASP A 1038 -10.87 -6.47 -2.88
C ASP A 1038 -10.72 -7.41 -4.10
N ILE A 1039 -9.49 -7.72 -4.54
CA ILE A 1039 -9.24 -8.72 -5.60
C ILE A 1039 -9.67 -10.12 -5.14
N LEU A 1040 -9.28 -10.52 -3.92
CA LEU A 1040 -9.64 -11.84 -3.38
C LEU A 1040 -11.15 -11.96 -3.17
N ILE A 1041 -11.79 -10.90 -2.66
CA ILE A 1041 -13.25 -10.82 -2.55
C ILE A 1041 -13.89 -10.98 -3.93
N ARG A 1042 -13.39 -10.26 -4.95
CA ARG A 1042 -13.95 -10.35 -6.31
C ARG A 1042 -13.82 -11.75 -6.91
N MET A 1043 -12.67 -12.41 -6.73
CA MET A 1043 -12.48 -13.81 -7.13
C MET A 1043 -13.47 -14.74 -6.41
N GLY A 1044 -13.71 -14.47 -5.11
CA GLY A 1044 -14.70 -15.16 -4.30
C GLY A 1044 -16.15 -14.96 -4.78
N GLU A 1045 -16.56 -13.72 -5.07
CA GLU A 1045 -17.87 -13.38 -5.62
C GLU A 1045 -18.14 -14.09 -6.94
N LEU A 1046 -17.13 -14.14 -7.82
CA LEU A 1046 -17.19 -14.86 -9.10
C LEU A 1046 -17.25 -16.38 -8.91
N GLY A 1047 -17.00 -16.88 -7.70
CA GLY A 1047 -17.05 -18.29 -7.37
C GLY A 1047 -15.79 -19.07 -7.71
N VAL A 1048 -14.65 -18.40 -7.95
CA VAL A 1048 -13.39 -19.09 -8.27
C VAL A 1048 -12.92 -19.88 -7.06
N ARG A 1049 -12.92 -21.21 -7.17
CA ARG A 1049 -12.56 -22.13 -6.08
C ARG A 1049 -11.33 -22.95 -6.44
N LEU A 1050 -10.35 -22.92 -5.55
CA LEU A 1050 -9.16 -23.77 -5.60
C LEU A 1050 -9.26 -24.78 -4.45
N LYS A 1051 -9.33 -26.08 -4.77
CA LYS A 1051 -9.40 -27.13 -3.76
C LYS A 1051 -8.83 -28.43 -4.30
N GLN A 1052 -7.93 -29.06 -3.54
CA GLN A 1052 -7.37 -30.38 -3.88
C GLN A 1052 -6.73 -30.41 -5.28
N GLY A 1053 -6.04 -29.34 -5.67
CA GLY A 1053 -5.40 -29.20 -6.98
C GLY A 1053 -6.36 -28.98 -8.15
N LYS A 1054 -7.64 -28.70 -7.88
CA LYS A 1054 -8.67 -28.48 -8.89
C LYS A 1054 -9.17 -27.04 -8.89
N LEU A 1055 -9.47 -26.54 -10.08
CA LEU A 1055 -10.18 -25.29 -10.32
C LEU A 1055 -11.68 -25.58 -10.49
N GLY A 1056 -12.52 -24.85 -9.76
CA GLY A 1056 -13.97 -24.90 -9.89
C GLY A 1056 -14.63 -23.54 -9.77
N PHE A 1057 -15.93 -23.53 -10.04
CA PHE A 1057 -16.76 -22.33 -10.14
C PHE A 1057 -18.06 -22.51 -9.33
N ASP A 1058 -18.23 -21.67 -8.31
CA ASP A 1058 -19.36 -21.68 -7.40
C ASP A 1058 -19.97 -20.28 -7.21
N PRO A 1059 -20.82 -19.82 -8.13
CA PRO A 1059 -21.27 -18.43 -8.21
C PRO A 1059 -22.45 -18.12 -7.29
N ARG A 1060 -22.63 -18.85 -6.18
CA ARG A 1060 -23.76 -18.67 -5.26
C ARG A 1060 -23.83 -17.29 -4.61
N MET A 1061 -22.72 -16.55 -4.60
CA MET A 1061 -22.65 -15.17 -4.12
C MET A 1061 -22.81 -14.12 -5.24
N LEU A 1062 -22.78 -14.53 -6.50
CA LEU A 1062 -22.83 -13.63 -7.65
C LEU A 1062 -24.26 -13.15 -7.91
N SER A 1063 -24.43 -11.83 -8.08
CA SER A 1063 -25.73 -11.26 -8.43
C SER A 1063 -26.06 -11.46 -9.92
N LYS A 1064 -27.30 -11.84 -10.21
CA LYS A 1064 -27.85 -11.91 -11.56
C LYS A 1064 -27.74 -10.57 -12.32
N LYS A 1065 -27.70 -9.44 -11.60
CA LYS A 1065 -27.57 -8.10 -12.17
C LYS A 1065 -26.21 -7.83 -12.81
N GLU A 1066 -25.20 -8.67 -12.56
CA GLU A 1066 -23.89 -8.54 -13.19
C GLU A 1066 -23.83 -9.11 -14.60
N PHE A 1067 -24.82 -9.91 -15.01
CA PHE A 1067 -24.92 -10.43 -16.37
C PHE A 1067 -25.44 -9.36 -17.33
N LEU A 1068 -24.85 -9.33 -18.52
CA LEU A 1068 -25.17 -8.36 -19.55
C LEU A 1068 -26.63 -8.43 -19.99
N THR A 1069 -27.20 -7.27 -20.26
CA THR A 1069 -28.57 -7.16 -20.81
C THR A 1069 -28.59 -7.04 -22.33
N ALA A 1070 -27.44 -6.76 -22.96
CA ALA A 1070 -27.26 -6.64 -24.39
C ALA A 1070 -25.90 -7.21 -24.82
N ASP A 1071 -25.79 -7.59 -26.09
CA ASP A 1071 -24.55 -8.14 -26.64
C ASP A 1071 -23.42 -7.10 -26.63
N GLN A 1072 -22.19 -7.53 -26.33
CA GLN A 1072 -21.00 -6.69 -26.41
C GLN A 1072 -19.78 -7.47 -26.88
N GLN A 1073 -18.73 -6.76 -27.28
CA GLN A 1073 -17.43 -7.36 -27.59
C GLN A 1073 -16.50 -7.23 -26.38
N ALA A 1074 -15.92 -8.35 -25.95
CA ALA A 1074 -14.88 -8.39 -24.94
C ALA A 1074 -13.52 -8.60 -25.57
N VAL A 1075 -12.52 -7.84 -25.12
CA VAL A 1075 -11.15 -7.90 -25.61
C VAL A 1075 -10.27 -8.49 -24.52
N PHE A 1076 -9.64 -9.62 -24.79
CA PHE A 1076 -8.72 -10.30 -23.88
C PHE A 1076 -7.31 -10.35 -24.46
N PHE A 1077 -6.33 -10.63 -23.60
CA PHE A 1077 -4.95 -10.93 -23.97
C PHE A 1077 -4.65 -12.38 -23.58
N THR A 1078 -4.25 -13.21 -24.52
CA THR A 1078 -3.84 -14.59 -24.24
C THR A 1078 -2.52 -14.63 -23.49
N VAL A 1079 -2.17 -15.78 -22.90
CA VAL A 1079 -0.86 -16.00 -22.26
C VAL A 1079 0.32 -15.72 -23.19
N ASN A 1080 0.13 -15.81 -24.51
CA ASN A 1080 1.15 -15.51 -25.52
C ASN A 1080 1.20 -14.00 -25.89
N GLY A 1081 0.44 -13.15 -25.19
CA GLY A 1081 0.38 -11.71 -25.44
C GLY A 1081 -0.48 -11.29 -26.64
N SER A 1082 -1.15 -12.24 -27.31
CA SER A 1082 -2.00 -11.93 -28.46
C SER A 1082 -3.37 -11.43 -28.01
N GLN A 1083 -3.88 -10.40 -28.68
CA GLN A 1083 -5.23 -9.90 -28.42
C GLN A 1083 -6.27 -10.78 -29.11
N ILE A 1084 -7.31 -11.17 -28.38
CA ILE A 1084 -8.48 -11.87 -28.92
C ILE A 1084 -9.74 -11.07 -28.61
N THR A 1085 -10.70 -11.12 -29.52
CA THR A 1085 -12.01 -10.47 -29.33
C THR A 1085 -13.08 -11.55 -29.33
N THR A 1086 -13.90 -11.55 -28.27
CA THR A 1086 -14.92 -12.56 -28.04
C THR A 1086 -16.30 -11.90 -27.91
N PRO A 1087 -17.31 -12.33 -28.69
CA PRO A 1087 -18.66 -11.84 -28.51
C PRO A 1087 -19.25 -12.37 -27.19
N LEU A 1088 -19.79 -11.47 -26.39
CA LEU A 1088 -20.57 -11.78 -25.20
C LEU A 1088 -22.03 -11.49 -25.51
N LEU A 1089 -22.88 -12.50 -25.38
CA LEU A 1089 -24.32 -12.38 -25.62
C LEU A 1089 -25.05 -11.84 -24.38
N SER A 1090 -26.26 -11.31 -24.57
CA SER A 1090 -27.18 -11.03 -23.47
C SER A 1090 -27.35 -12.26 -22.57
N GLY A 1091 -27.31 -12.07 -21.26
CA GLY A 1091 -27.28 -13.14 -20.26
C GLY A 1091 -25.91 -13.78 -20.02
N SER A 1092 -24.81 -13.17 -20.48
CA SER A 1092 -23.44 -13.60 -20.19
C SER A 1092 -22.62 -12.51 -19.48
N MET A 1093 -21.48 -12.90 -18.92
CA MET A 1093 -20.42 -12.02 -18.43
C MET A 1093 -19.08 -12.75 -18.58
N ALA A 1094 -17.97 -12.03 -18.49
CA ALA A 1094 -16.65 -12.66 -18.60
C ALA A 1094 -15.58 -12.02 -17.72
N PHE A 1095 -14.59 -12.82 -17.37
CA PHE A 1095 -13.41 -12.46 -16.58
C PHE A 1095 -12.25 -13.37 -16.99
N THR A 1096 -11.10 -13.28 -16.32
CA THR A 1096 -9.99 -14.21 -16.55
C THR A 1096 -9.53 -14.88 -15.25
N VAL A 1097 -9.00 -16.09 -15.37
CA VAL A 1097 -8.30 -16.81 -14.30
C VAL A 1097 -6.99 -17.34 -14.89
N CYS A 1098 -5.86 -16.98 -14.28
CA CYS A 1098 -4.53 -17.24 -14.82
C CYS A 1098 -4.38 -16.76 -16.28
N GLN A 1099 -5.06 -15.67 -16.64
CA GLN A 1099 -5.15 -15.10 -17.99
C GLN A 1099 -5.95 -15.93 -19.02
N VAL A 1100 -6.63 -16.99 -18.59
CA VAL A 1100 -7.57 -17.74 -19.43
C VAL A 1100 -8.96 -17.08 -19.32
N PRO A 1101 -9.60 -16.67 -20.42
CA PRO A 1101 -10.96 -16.15 -20.39
C PRO A 1101 -11.96 -17.17 -19.85
N VAL A 1102 -12.80 -16.74 -18.93
CA VAL A 1102 -13.93 -17.49 -18.37
C VAL A 1102 -15.21 -16.74 -18.71
N ILE A 1103 -16.14 -17.41 -19.38
CA ILE A 1103 -17.41 -16.83 -19.83
C ILE A 1103 -18.54 -17.53 -19.08
N TYR A 1104 -19.21 -16.78 -18.21
CA TYR A 1104 -20.42 -17.25 -17.54
C TYR A 1104 -21.62 -16.96 -18.42
N THR A 1105 -22.53 -17.93 -18.55
CA THR A 1105 -23.78 -17.77 -19.31
C THR A 1105 -24.94 -18.35 -18.52
N ILE A 1106 -26.02 -17.57 -18.34
CA ILE A 1106 -27.24 -18.07 -17.74
C ILE A 1106 -27.86 -19.12 -18.66
N SER A 1107 -28.13 -20.32 -18.12
CA SER A 1107 -28.67 -21.44 -18.88
C SER A 1107 -29.67 -22.27 -18.05
N ASN A 1108 -30.30 -23.27 -18.67
CA ASN A 1108 -31.23 -24.20 -17.99
C ASN A 1108 -30.50 -25.29 -17.19
N GLU A 1109 -29.22 -25.55 -17.48
CA GLU A 1109 -28.42 -26.60 -16.83
C GLU A 1109 -27.05 -26.06 -16.43
N ASN A 1110 -26.46 -26.64 -15.38
CA ASN A 1110 -25.11 -26.32 -14.97
C ASN A 1110 -24.13 -27.19 -15.76
N GLN A 1111 -23.20 -26.58 -16.48
CA GLN A 1111 -22.21 -27.28 -17.28
C GLN A 1111 -20.95 -26.44 -17.43
N LEU A 1112 -19.79 -27.08 -17.41
CA LEU A 1112 -18.52 -26.45 -17.74
C LEU A 1112 -18.01 -27.03 -19.06
N VAL A 1113 -17.62 -26.18 -19.99
CA VAL A 1113 -17.02 -26.58 -21.28
C VAL A 1113 -15.66 -25.93 -21.44
N LEU A 1114 -14.61 -26.74 -21.52
CA LEU A 1114 -13.28 -26.30 -21.90
C LEU A 1114 -13.14 -26.29 -23.41
N HIS A 1115 -12.51 -25.23 -23.93
CA HIS A 1115 -12.09 -25.16 -25.33
C HIS A 1115 -10.57 -25.16 -25.33
N ASP A 1116 -9.97 -26.15 -25.98
CA ASP A 1116 -8.52 -26.19 -26.11
C ASP A 1116 -8.04 -25.23 -27.21
N ALA A 1117 -6.73 -25.11 -27.37
CA ALA A 1117 -6.12 -24.27 -28.41
C ALA A 1117 -6.29 -24.84 -29.84
N LYS A 1118 -6.68 -26.11 -29.98
CA LYS A 1118 -6.92 -26.80 -31.26
C LYS A 1118 -8.38 -26.71 -31.72
N GLY A 1119 -9.28 -26.25 -30.84
CA GLY A 1119 -10.72 -26.12 -31.08
C GLY A 1119 -11.55 -27.31 -30.58
N ASP A 1120 -10.94 -28.29 -29.92
CA ASP A 1120 -11.64 -29.40 -29.29
C ASP A 1120 -12.36 -28.93 -28.03
N LYS A 1121 -13.48 -29.60 -27.72
CA LYS A 1121 -14.35 -29.27 -26.60
C LYS A 1121 -14.42 -30.42 -25.61
N ILE A 1122 -14.19 -30.11 -24.34
CA ILE A 1122 -14.31 -31.07 -23.25
C ILE A 1122 -15.41 -30.58 -22.30
N ALA A 1123 -16.50 -31.32 -22.23
CA ALA A 1123 -17.63 -30.99 -21.38
C ALA A 1123 -17.56 -31.73 -20.04
N HIS A 1124 -17.71 -30.99 -18.95
CA HIS A 1124 -17.80 -31.48 -17.58
C HIS A 1124 -19.23 -31.26 -17.07
N GLN A 1125 -19.82 -32.30 -16.49
CA GLN A 1125 -21.16 -32.24 -15.87
C GLN A 1125 -21.13 -31.49 -14.52
N THR A 1126 -19.94 -31.32 -13.95
CA THR A 1126 -19.68 -30.51 -12.75
C THR A 1126 -19.11 -29.17 -13.15
N LEU A 1127 -19.28 -28.15 -12.30
CA LEU A 1127 -18.61 -26.86 -12.44
C LEU A 1127 -17.17 -26.89 -11.87
N GLU A 1128 -16.50 -28.03 -12.01
CA GLU A 1128 -15.16 -28.29 -11.47
C GLU A 1128 -14.36 -29.08 -12.53
N LEU A 1129 -13.10 -28.69 -12.72
CA LEU A 1129 -12.14 -29.36 -13.58
C LEU A 1129 -11.45 -30.52 -12.87
N ASP A 1130 -10.96 -31.47 -13.65
CA ASP A 1130 -9.97 -32.43 -13.15
C ASP A 1130 -8.62 -31.76 -12.86
N VAL A 1131 -7.73 -32.48 -12.18
CA VAL A 1131 -6.41 -31.97 -11.77
C VAL A 1131 -5.55 -31.66 -13.00
N GLU A 1132 -5.59 -32.50 -14.04
CA GLU A 1132 -4.75 -32.32 -15.24
C GLU A 1132 -5.06 -31.00 -15.95
N ASN A 1133 -6.35 -30.73 -16.20
CA ASN A 1133 -6.78 -29.51 -16.87
C ASN A 1133 -6.64 -28.28 -15.97
N SER A 1134 -6.79 -28.43 -14.66
CA SER A 1134 -6.49 -27.35 -13.71
C SER A 1134 -5.01 -26.97 -13.75
N GLN A 1135 -4.11 -27.95 -13.81
CA GLN A 1135 -2.68 -27.70 -13.91
C GLN A 1135 -2.27 -27.02 -15.22
N LYS A 1136 -2.92 -27.32 -16.36
CA LYS A 1136 -2.70 -26.57 -17.61
C LYS A 1136 -3.01 -25.08 -17.47
N ILE A 1137 -4.03 -24.73 -16.70
CA ILE A 1137 -4.38 -23.32 -16.38
C ILE A 1137 -3.37 -22.72 -15.42
N PHE A 1138 -3.06 -23.42 -14.32
CA PHE A 1138 -2.12 -22.94 -13.29
C PHE A 1138 -0.70 -22.76 -13.81
N SER A 1139 -0.26 -23.62 -14.74
CA SER A 1139 1.04 -23.54 -15.43
C SER A 1139 1.04 -22.59 -16.62
N ARG A 1140 -0.11 -22.01 -16.97
CA ARG A 1140 -0.28 -21.07 -18.08
C ARG A 1140 0.30 -21.60 -19.39
N SER A 1141 0.09 -22.89 -19.67
CA SER A 1141 0.68 -23.56 -20.85
C SER A 1141 0.15 -23.02 -22.18
N GLY A 1142 -1.03 -22.39 -22.16
CA GLY A 1142 -1.73 -21.94 -23.37
C GLY A 1142 -2.52 -23.04 -24.07
N ASP A 1143 -2.59 -24.24 -23.49
CA ASP A 1143 -3.35 -25.37 -24.07
C ASP A 1143 -4.86 -25.14 -24.02
N ILE A 1144 -5.35 -24.34 -23.07
CA ILE A 1144 -6.76 -23.99 -22.92
C ILE A 1144 -6.95 -22.55 -23.41
N SER A 1145 -7.82 -22.39 -24.41
CA SER A 1145 -8.06 -21.09 -25.05
C SER A 1145 -9.11 -20.26 -24.29
N PHE A 1146 -10.19 -20.88 -23.81
CA PHE A 1146 -11.17 -20.28 -22.90
C PHE A 1146 -12.06 -21.34 -22.22
N ILE A 1147 -12.78 -20.92 -21.18
CA ILE A 1147 -13.71 -21.73 -20.40
C ILE A 1147 -15.11 -21.14 -20.53
N GLN A 1148 -16.10 -21.97 -20.87
CA GLN A 1148 -17.52 -21.63 -20.79
C GLN A 1148 -18.13 -22.29 -19.56
N VAL A 1149 -18.86 -21.50 -18.77
CA VAL A 1149 -19.53 -21.96 -17.57
C VAL A 1149 -21.00 -21.59 -17.68
N HIS A 1150 -21.83 -22.60 -17.93
CA HIS A 1150 -23.27 -22.48 -17.94
C HIS A 1150 -23.79 -22.58 -16.51
N VAL A 1151 -24.54 -21.57 -16.08
CA VAL A 1151 -25.03 -21.46 -14.70
C VAL A 1151 -26.54 -21.32 -14.70
N THR A 1152 -27.20 -22.11 -13.85
CA THR A 1152 -28.65 -22.01 -13.68
C THR A 1152 -29.02 -20.78 -12.86
N ALA A 1153 -30.15 -20.16 -13.17
CA ALA A 1153 -30.55 -18.90 -12.54
C ALA A 1153 -30.82 -19.02 -11.03
N ASP A 1154 -31.17 -20.21 -10.53
CA ASP A 1154 -31.38 -20.53 -9.11
C ASP A 1154 -30.07 -20.61 -8.31
N LYS A 1155 -28.91 -20.75 -8.99
CA LYS A 1155 -27.58 -20.67 -8.35
C LYS A 1155 -27.06 -19.25 -8.22
N LEU A 1156 -27.76 -18.25 -8.73
CA LEU A 1156 -27.36 -16.84 -8.68
C LEU A 1156 -28.22 -16.10 -7.66
N ARG A 1157 -27.67 -15.04 -7.06
CA ARG A 1157 -28.44 -14.15 -6.20
C ARG A 1157 -29.36 -13.27 -7.04
N SER A 1158 -30.58 -13.07 -6.55
CA SER A 1158 -31.63 -12.26 -7.20
C SER A 1158 -31.28 -10.78 -7.35
#